data_AF-A0A8X6J1W6-F1
#
_entry.id   AF-A0A8X6J1W6-F1
#
_cell.length_a   1.000
_cell.length_b   1.000
_cell.length_c   1.000
_cell.angle_alpha   90.00
_cell.angle_beta   90.00
_cell.angle_gamma   90.00
#
_symmetry.space_group_name_H-M   'P 1'
#
loop_
_entity.id
_entity.type
_entity.pdbx_description
1 polymer ?
#
loop_
_entity_poly.entity_id
_entity_poly.type
_entity_poly.pdbx_seq_one_letter_code
_entity_poly.pdbx_strand_id
1 'polypeptide(L)'
;MDNEQPHQEHVKCVVVGDTAVGKTRLICARACNARLTLNQLLTTHIPTVWAIDQYRIYKEVLERSCEVVDGVNVSLRLWDTFGDHDKDRRFAYGRSDVVLLCFSIANPMSLRNCKVIWYPEIRRFCPSTPIVLVGCKNDLRYMYRDEQFLSLCRDRSPFFRPLRESDILSPEQGRSIAKEIGAPYYETSVLTHFGVNEVFENVIRAALLSRRQQRFWMTNLKHVQRPLLQVPFCPPEPRPPQVIVPPPQFEDDMLSLLHSQMYTDVIFLTGKVGFAAHKSVLSAVCNSLYKLFTIDITAEGTLGGRSASDSSVVSSSDSSIGNFNTDTEQLLTESPHSVITCASFCLSRSHHNANQNNVSETRHGSVRRRSSCQIHPESHTHGTNIQTGIRRILDHRAYQCISIERCEGLDHRGRVTSSIQTIVTLANVITPSAMQNCLRFLYTGGLDQKMCINMTELLEAAELMDIPELQTFDRELCSPVQLIIGTGQHAQKDFSADLHQKFAQKVRNRMREVCLHQGLFSDVYFQLEDGLCCAHKPILMARCDVMAAMFRGDFRESSAKVVHFPGVTKCCFQQLLVYLYTDEIDDSVIPSNCLELLELANRLCLPRLVGLVEQKVIHDLIKFSNAGKDTTEHALRLLEPCQMHNADQLADWCLYHIAVNYNDICRKTPKLLRNLHPENQAYLNRNRWPPVWYLKEYDYYERCVRERQWQEKPPKVFKRHRNNSTSGCLCFTGRNRNNDSKRAYRTV
;
A
#
# COMPACT_ATOMS: atom_id res chain seq x y z
N MET A 1 35.42 20.43 -51.30
CA MET A 1 36.80 20.00 -51.57
C MET A 1 37.53 19.96 -50.23
N ASP A 2 37.87 18.72 -49.85
CA ASP A 2 39.02 18.27 -49.06
C ASP A 2 39.31 18.94 -47.71
N ASN A 3 38.62 18.42 -46.68
CA ASN A 3 39.12 18.39 -45.30
C ASN A 3 39.32 16.93 -44.88
N GLU A 4 40.01 16.13 -45.70
CA GLU A 4 40.52 14.82 -45.25
C GLU A 4 41.62 15.10 -44.22
N GLN A 5 41.29 14.95 -42.94
CA GLN A 5 42.29 14.94 -41.89
C GLN A 5 43.29 13.80 -42.21
N PRO A 6 44.60 14.08 -42.29
CA PRO A 6 45.57 13.02 -42.50
C PRO A 6 45.40 12.01 -41.36
N HIS A 7 45.26 10.72 -41.71
CA HIS A 7 45.09 9.57 -40.80
C HIS A 7 43.66 9.17 -40.36
N GLN A 8 42.58 9.69 -40.97
CA GLN A 8 41.22 9.18 -40.70
C GLN A 8 40.86 7.93 -41.53
N GLU A 9 40.42 6.85 -40.88
CA GLU A 9 39.93 5.63 -41.52
C GLU A 9 38.40 5.69 -41.72
N HIS A 10 37.90 5.63 -42.95
CA HIS A 10 36.46 5.56 -43.20
C HIS A 10 35.99 4.12 -43.14
N VAL A 11 35.03 3.74 -42.29
CA VAL A 11 34.49 2.38 -42.18
C VAL A 11 33.03 2.35 -42.61
N LYS A 12 32.68 1.55 -43.62
CA LYS A 12 31.30 1.29 -44.03
C LYS A 12 30.75 0.03 -43.34
N CYS A 13 29.77 0.23 -42.46
CA CYS A 13 29.03 -0.84 -41.79
C CYS A 13 27.62 -0.96 -42.37
N VAL A 14 27.28 -2.16 -42.89
CA VAL A 14 25.94 -2.46 -43.40
C VAL A 14 25.18 -3.30 -42.39
N VAL A 15 23.97 -2.87 -42.02
CA VAL A 15 23.13 -3.52 -41.03
C VAL A 15 22.01 -4.29 -41.73
N VAL A 16 21.94 -5.61 -41.53
CA VAL A 16 21.03 -6.53 -42.22
C VAL A 16 20.32 -7.47 -41.25
N GLY A 17 19.24 -8.10 -41.69
CA GLY A 17 18.39 -8.98 -40.87
C GLY A 17 16.90 -8.79 -41.17
N ASP A 18 16.05 -9.63 -40.59
CA ASP A 18 14.60 -9.64 -40.84
C ASP A 18 13.92 -8.28 -40.54
N THR A 19 12.71 -8.11 -41.06
CA THR A 19 11.87 -6.95 -40.73
C THR A 19 11.54 -6.93 -39.23
N ALA A 20 11.46 -5.73 -38.64
CA ALA A 20 11.12 -5.49 -37.24
C ALA A 20 12.06 -6.09 -36.17
N VAL A 21 13.27 -6.57 -36.53
CA VAL A 21 14.24 -7.07 -35.53
C VAL A 21 14.89 -5.97 -34.68
N GLY A 22 14.81 -4.70 -35.10
CA GLY A 22 15.33 -3.54 -34.36
C GLY A 22 16.55 -2.85 -34.99
N LYS A 23 16.87 -3.11 -36.27
CA LYS A 23 18.01 -2.53 -37.00
C LYS A 23 18.02 -0.99 -36.95
N THR A 24 16.96 -0.38 -37.46
CA THR A 24 16.79 1.08 -37.51
C THR A 24 16.85 1.72 -36.12
N ARG A 25 16.24 1.10 -35.12
CA ARG A 25 16.27 1.57 -33.72
C ARG A 25 17.68 1.54 -33.13
N LEU A 26 18.42 0.46 -33.36
CA LEU A 26 19.80 0.32 -32.89
C LEU A 26 20.71 1.38 -33.53
N ILE A 27 20.53 1.60 -34.82
CA ILE A 27 21.21 2.62 -35.59
C ILE A 27 20.93 4.03 -35.05
N CYS A 28 19.65 4.39 -34.88
CA CYS A 28 19.26 5.69 -34.34
C CYS A 28 19.77 5.89 -32.92
N ALA A 29 19.74 4.85 -32.07
CA ALA A 29 20.29 4.91 -30.73
C ALA A 29 21.79 5.25 -30.75
N ARG A 30 22.56 4.62 -31.65
CA ARG A 30 23.99 4.94 -31.82
C ARG A 30 24.24 6.35 -32.35
N ALA A 31 23.46 6.80 -33.33
CA ALA A 31 23.62 8.12 -33.95
C ALA A 31 23.26 9.26 -33.00
N CYS A 32 22.20 9.09 -32.20
CA CYS A 32 21.76 10.08 -31.23
C CYS A 32 22.49 9.98 -29.88
N ASN A 33 23.08 8.82 -29.56
CA ASN A 33 23.67 8.49 -28.26
C ASN A 33 22.74 8.88 -27.08
N ALA A 34 21.43 8.63 -27.26
CA ALA A 34 20.39 9.07 -26.36
C ALA A 34 19.58 7.87 -25.86
N ARG A 35 19.27 7.88 -24.55
CA ARG A 35 18.33 6.93 -23.94
C ARG A 35 16.91 7.29 -24.31
N LEU A 36 16.16 6.32 -24.83
CA LEU A 36 14.75 6.48 -25.15
C LEU A 36 13.91 5.80 -24.07
N THR A 37 12.84 6.48 -23.64
CA THR A 37 11.86 5.87 -22.74
C THR A 37 11.09 4.76 -23.46
N LEU A 38 10.49 3.85 -22.69
CA LEU A 38 9.64 2.79 -23.26
C LEU A 38 8.50 3.37 -24.11
N ASN A 39 7.84 4.42 -23.61
CA ASN A 39 6.76 5.06 -24.34
C ASN A 39 7.25 5.66 -25.67
N GLN A 40 8.38 6.36 -25.68
CA GLN A 40 8.96 6.89 -26.92
C GLN A 40 9.31 5.77 -27.91
N LEU A 41 9.88 4.65 -27.44
CA LEU A 41 10.22 3.50 -28.28
C LEU A 41 9.01 2.80 -28.88
N LEU A 42 7.88 2.80 -28.19
CA LEU A 42 6.65 2.22 -28.69
C LEU A 42 5.86 3.19 -29.56
N THR A 43 5.85 4.49 -29.30
CA THR A 43 4.98 5.44 -30.02
C THR A 43 5.60 6.05 -31.26
N THR A 44 6.91 6.30 -31.26
CA THR A 44 7.56 6.99 -32.40
C THR A 44 7.71 6.06 -33.59
N HIS A 45 7.26 6.44 -34.78
CA HIS A 45 7.59 5.70 -36.00
C HIS A 45 8.93 6.21 -36.55
N ILE A 46 9.88 5.32 -36.82
CA ILE A 46 11.14 5.67 -37.50
C ILE A 46 11.18 4.93 -38.84
N PRO A 47 11.15 5.65 -39.98
CA PRO A 47 11.27 5.01 -41.28
C PRO A 47 12.69 4.47 -41.50
N THR A 48 12.81 3.30 -42.10
CA THR A 48 14.09 2.74 -42.55
C THR A 48 14.62 3.59 -43.71
N VAL A 49 15.78 4.23 -43.53
CA VAL A 49 16.46 5.02 -44.56
C VAL A 49 17.82 4.40 -44.84
N TRP A 50 18.09 4.09 -46.10
CA TRP A 50 19.18 3.18 -46.51
C TRP A 50 20.59 3.59 -46.10
N ALA A 51 20.85 4.89 -46.10
CA ALA A 51 22.09 5.44 -45.63
C ALA A 51 21.77 6.60 -44.70
N ILE A 52 22.35 6.57 -43.51
CA ILE A 52 22.28 7.72 -42.59
C ILE A 52 23.01 8.93 -43.17
N ASP A 53 23.73 8.78 -44.28
CA ASP A 53 24.30 9.91 -45.02
C ASP A 53 23.25 11.02 -45.30
N GLN A 54 21.94 10.72 -45.37
CA GLN A 54 20.88 11.74 -45.44
C GLN A 54 20.73 12.59 -44.16
N TYR A 55 21.05 12.05 -42.98
CA TYR A 55 21.07 12.78 -41.70
C TYR A 55 22.41 13.49 -41.43
N ARG A 56 23.41 13.36 -42.30
CA ARG A 56 24.67 14.13 -42.20
C ARG A 56 24.50 15.63 -42.42
N ILE A 57 23.30 16.08 -42.76
CA ILE A 57 22.93 17.51 -42.73
C ILE A 57 22.96 18.02 -41.28
N TYR A 58 22.72 17.16 -40.29
CA TYR A 58 22.78 17.51 -38.88
C TYR A 58 24.21 17.39 -38.34
N LYS A 59 24.76 18.53 -37.88
CA LYS A 59 26.14 18.64 -37.36
C LYS A 59 26.44 17.63 -36.24
N GLU A 60 25.49 17.39 -35.33
CA GLU A 60 25.67 16.43 -34.24
C GLU A 60 25.83 14.98 -34.71
N VAL A 61 25.14 14.58 -35.78
CA VAL A 61 25.22 13.22 -36.34
C VAL A 61 26.57 13.02 -37.04
N LEU A 62 27.06 14.05 -37.72
CA LEU A 62 28.39 14.06 -38.33
C LEU A 62 29.49 13.92 -37.27
N GLU A 63 29.46 14.73 -36.22
CA GLU A 63 30.45 14.69 -35.15
C GLU A 63 30.45 13.32 -34.46
N ARG A 64 29.28 12.77 -34.14
CA ARG A 64 29.15 11.45 -33.49
C ARG A 64 29.49 10.26 -34.39
N SER A 65 29.58 10.47 -35.71
CA SER A 65 30.05 9.45 -36.66
C SER A 65 31.57 9.33 -36.71
N CYS A 66 32.30 10.28 -36.11
CA CYS A 66 33.75 10.23 -35.98
C CYS A 66 34.14 9.85 -34.56
N GLU A 67 34.95 8.80 -34.39
CA GLU A 67 35.39 8.34 -33.07
C GLU A 67 36.81 7.75 -33.12
N VAL A 68 37.46 7.68 -31.96
CA VAL A 68 38.80 7.08 -31.84
C VAL A 68 38.67 5.70 -31.22
N VAL A 69 38.99 4.65 -31.99
CA VAL A 69 38.98 3.25 -31.54
C VAL A 69 40.40 2.70 -31.55
N ASP A 70 40.87 2.25 -30.40
CA ASP A 70 42.23 1.68 -30.21
C ASP A 70 43.35 2.59 -30.77
N GLY A 71 43.18 3.91 -30.66
CA GLY A 71 44.13 4.93 -31.14
C GLY A 71 44.00 5.29 -32.63
N VAL A 72 43.01 4.75 -33.34
CA VAL A 72 42.73 5.04 -34.76
C VAL A 72 41.53 5.97 -34.85
N ASN A 73 41.67 7.11 -35.54
CA ASN A 73 40.54 7.99 -35.86
C ASN A 73 39.70 7.37 -36.98
N VAL A 74 38.43 7.10 -36.71
CA VAL A 74 37.52 6.38 -37.60
C VAL A 74 36.30 7.23 -37.89
N SER A 75 35.89 7.29 -39.15
CA SER A 75 34.59 7.81 -39.58
C SER A 75 33.69 6.64 -39.97
N LEU A 76 32.72 6.32 -39.11
CA LEU A 76 31.78 5.21 -39.28
C LEU A 76 30.58 5.64 -40.12
N ARG A 77 30.34 4.95 -41.24
CA ARG A 77 29.15 5.11 -42.08
C ARG A 77 28.22 3.93 -41.91
N LEU A 78 27.01 4.21 -41.43
CA LEU A 78 25.97 3.21 -41.17
C LEU A 78 24.98 3.16 -42.34
N TRP A 79 24.76 1.96 -42.84
CA TRP A 79 23.79 1.65 -43.89
C TRP A 79 22.69 0.77 -43.32
N ASP A 80 21.48 1.30 -43.19
CA ASP A 80 20.30 0.54 -42.77
C ASP A 80 19.69 -0.18 -43.96
N THR A 81 19.08 -1.35 -43.76
CA THR A 81 18.48 -2.11 -44.86
C THR A 81 17.09 -2.63 -44.51
N PHE A 82 16.23 -2.70 -45.51
CA PHE A 82 14.93 -3.36 -45.37
C PHE A 82 15.11 -4.89 -45.35
N GLY A 83 14.31 -5.55 -44.51
CA GLY A 83 14.37 -7.01 -44.35
C GLY A 83 13.76 -7.78 -45.52
N ASP A 84 12.79 -7.17 -46.21
CA ASP A 84 11.88 -7.75 -47.21
C ASP A 84 12.12 -7.22 -48.64
N HIS A 85 13.08 -6.31 -48.84
CA HIS A 85 13.42 -5.73 -50.15
C HIS A 85 14.74 -6.27 -50.73
N ASP A 86 14.73 -7.52 -51.19
CA ASP A 86 15.92 -8.26 -51.65
C ASP A 86 16.63 -7.66 -52.87
N LYS A 87 15.90 -7.01 -53.78
CA LYS A 87 16.50 -6.38 -54.97
C LYS A 87 17.33 -5.17 -54.57
N ASP A 88 16.78 -4.39 -53.67
CA ASP A 88 17.27 -3.06 -53.37
C ASP A 88 18.44 -3.16 -52.36
N ARG A 89 18.36 -4.08 -51.39
CA ARG A 89 19.44 -4.36 -50.43
C ARG A 89 20.79 -4.72 -51.06
N ARG A 90 20.82 -5.27 -52.28
CA ARG A 90 22.07 -5.65 -52.98
C ARG A 90 23.03 -4.49 -53.16
N PHE A 91 22.52 -3.27 -53.38
CA PHE A 91 23.35 -2.08 -53.55
C PHE A 91 24.05 -1.67 -52.25
N ALA A 92 23.50 -2.05 -51.09
CA ALA A 92 24.10 -1.73 -49.80
C ALA A 92 25.42 -2.49 -49.57
N TYR A 93 25.55 -3.74 -50.03
CA TYR A 93 26.75 -4.58 -49.81
C TYR A 93 28.01 -4.12 -50.52
N GLY A 94 27.90 -3.27 -51.56
CA GLY A 94 29.06 -2.82 -52.33
C GLY A 94 30.08 -2.09 -51.46
N ARG A 95 31.34 -2.56 -51.47
CA ARG A 95 32.47 -2.00 -50.71
C ARG A 95 32.23 -1.95 -49.18
N SER A 96 31.47 -2.88 -48.64
CA SER A 96 31.27 -2.99 -47.19
C SER A 96 32.51 -3.49 -46.48
N ASP A 97 32.91 -2.79 -45.42
CA ASP A 97 34.05 -3.16 -44.59
C ASP A 97 33.68 -4.15 -43.50
N VAL A 98 32.41 -4.14 -43.09
CA VAL A 98 31.86 -5.02 -42.06
C VAL A 98 30.33 -5.09 -42.21
N VAL A 99 29.75 -6.24 -41.87
CA VAL A 99 28.31 -6.47 -41.85
C VAL A 99 27.83 -6.75 -40.43
N LEU A 100 26.82 -6.00 -40.00
CA LEU A 100 26.11 -6.21 -38.74
C LEU A 100 24.85 -7.02 -39.02
N LEU A 101 24.85 -8.29 -38.64
CA LEU A 101 23.71 -9.20 -38.85
C LEU A 101 22.86 -9.24 -37.58
N CYS A 102 21.65 -8.69 -37.66
CA CYS A 102 20.76 -8.51 -36.52
C CYS A 102 19.60 -9.52 -36.52
N PHE A 103 19.25 -10.02 -35.34
CA PHE A 103 18.00 -10.74 -35.07
C PHE A 103 17.33 -10.20 -33.80
N SER A 104 16.07 -10.57 -33.56
CA SER A 104 15.37 -10.20 -32.33
C SER A 104 15.39 -11.35 -31.33
N ILE A 105 15.78 -11.06 -30.08
CA ILE A 105 15.80 -12.06 -29.00
C ILE A 105 14.40 -12.64 -28.74
N ALA A 106 13.34 -11.88 -29.01
CA ALA A 106 11.95 -12.33 -28.89
C ALA A 106 11.37 -12.95 -30.18
N ASN A 107 12.22 -13.32 -31.16
CA ASN A 107 11.76 -13.96 -32.40
C ASN A 107 12.72 -15.08 -32.83
N PRO A 108 12.43 -16.35 -32.50
CA PRO A 108 13.26 -17.50 -32.85
C PRO A 108 13.48 -17.68 -34.36
N MET A 109 12.49 -17.33 -35.18
CA MET A 109 12.61 -17.42 -36.64
C MET A 109 13.67 -16.46 -37.18
N SER A 110 13.78 -15.25 -36.60
CA SER A 110 14.78 -14.29 -37.03
C SER A 110 16.22 -14.77 -36.81
N LEU A 111 16.49 -15.51 -35.72
CA LEU A 111 17.79 -16.15 -35.49
C LEU A 111 18.04 -17.29 -36.48
N ARG A 112 17.03 -18.12 -36.76
CA ARG A 112 17.14 -19.18 -37.76
C ARG A 112 17.50 -18.60 -39.13
N ASN A 113 16.81 -17.54 -39.53
CA ASN A 113 17.02 -16.85 -40.80
C ASN A 113 18.44 -16.28 -40.93
N CYS A 114 19.08 -15.86 -39.84
CA CYS A 114 20.49 -15.44 -39.86
C CYS A 114 21.39 -16.49 -40.51
N LYS A 115 21.17 -17.78 -40.21
CA LYS A 115 21.95 -18.89 -40.77
C LYS A 115 21.48 -19.29 -42.16
N VAL A 116 20.17 -19.43 -42.37
CA VAL A 116 19.63 -20.07 -43.58
C VAL A 116 19.44 -19.12 -44.76
N ILE A 117 19.25 -17.82 -44.51
CA ILE A 117 18.99 -16.80 -45.54
C ILE A 117 20.13 -15.79 -45.57
N TRP A 118 20.34 -15.09 -44.46
CA TRP A 118 21.20 -13.91 -44.43
C TRP A 118 22.67 -14.25 -44.60
N TYR A 119 23.18 -15.27 -43.91
CA TYR A 119 24.58 -15.65 -44.02
C TYR A 119 24.98 -16.08 -45.46
N PRO A 120 24.23 -16.98 -46.15
CA PRO A 120 24.47 -17.29 -47.56
C PRO A 120 24.41 -16.06 -48.47
N GLU A 121 23.45 -15.16 -48.25
CA GLU A 121 23.32 -13.93 -49.03
C GLU A 121 24.54 -13.01 -48.86
N ILE A 122 24.95 -12.75 -47.62
CA ILE A 122 26.12 -11.92 -47.31
C ILE A 122 27.36 -12.52 -47.97
N ARG A 123 27.58 -13.82 -47.83
CA ARG A 123 28.74 -14.50 -48.43
C ARG A 123 28.71 -14.50 -49.96
N ARG A 124 27.53 -14.45 -50.59
CA ARG A 124 27.39 -14.31 -52.04
C ARG A 124 27.84 -12.93 -52.55
N PHE A 125 27.49 -11.85 -51.84
CA PHE A 125 27.76 -10.48 -52.31
C PHE A 125 29.06 -9.86 -51.76
N CYS A 126 29.49 -10.26 -50.56
CA CYS A 126 30.70 -9.77 -49.90
C CYS A 126 31.42 -10.93 -49.15
N PRO A 127 32.10 -11.84 -49.88
CA PRO A 127 32.58 -13.12 -49.36
C PRO A 127 33.60 -12.99 -48.22
N SER A 128 34.51 -12.01 -48.31
CA SER A 128 35.58 -11.78 -47.34
C SER A 128 35.25 -10.75 -46.25
N THR A 129 34.07 -10.13 -46.30
CA THR A 129 33.71 -9.09 -45.34
C THR A 129 33.39 -9.71 -43.97
N PRO A 130 33.99 -9.19 -42.87
CA PRO A 130 33.71 -9.68 -41.53
C PRO A 130 32.24 -9.46 -41.16
N ILE A 131 31.67 -10.41 -40.42
CA ILE A 131 30.28 -10.37 -39.94
C ILE A 131 30.32 -10.30 -38.41
N VAL A 132 29.45 -9.48 -37.82
CA VAL A 132 29.18 -9.45 -36.38
C VAL A 132 27.69 -9.81 -36.18
N LEU A 133 27.40 -10.84 -35.38
CA LEU A 133 26.03 -11.25 -35.08
C LEU A 133 25.50 -10.49 -33.86
N VAL A 134 24.28 -9.94 -33.96
CA VAL A 134 23.68 -9.12 -32.91
C VAL A 134 22.27 -9.57 -32.54
N GLY A 135 22.08 -9.91 -31.26
CA GLY A 135 20.75 -10.09 -30.67
C GLY A 135 20.19 -8.76 -30.19
N CYS A 136 19.19 -8.23 -30.87
CA CYS A 136 18.49 -7.00 -30.50
C CYS A 136 17.35 -7.26 -29.51
N LYS A 137 16.92 -6.21 -28.81
CA LYS A 137 15.81 -6.21 -27.85
C LYS A 137 16.05 -7.14 -26.66
N ASN A 138 17.26 -7.13 -26.11
CA ASN A 138 17.63 -7.93 -24.95
C ASN A 138 16.74 -7.68 -23.72
N ASP A 139 16.22 -6.46 -23.58
CA ASP A 139 15.25 -6.08 -22.54
C ASP A 139 14.03 -7.02 -22.46
N LEU A 140 13.59 -7.59 -23.60
CA LEU A 140 12.45 -8.50 -23.63
C LEU A 140 12.68 -9.81 -22.87
N ARG A 141 13.92 -10.16 -22.48
CA ARG A 141 14.18 -11.35 -21.64
C ARG A 141 13.59 -11.26 -20.24
N TYR A 142 13.41 -10.04 -19.72
CA TYR A 142 12.82 -9.82 -18.40
C TYR A 142 11.53 -9.00 -18.47
N MET A 143 11.37 -8.15 -19.49
CA MET A 143 10.19 -7.29 -19.61
C MET A 143 8.93 -7.97 -20.14
N TYR A 144 9.02 -9.16 -20.74
CA TYR A 144 7.85 -9.81 -21.34
C TYR A 144 6.74 -10.17 -20.33
N ARG A 145 7.04 -10.13 -19.03
CA ARG A 145 6.09 -10.32 -17.91
C ARG A 145 5.77 -9.03 -17.15
N ASP A 146 6.33 -7.90 -17.56
CA ASP A 146 6.10 -6.62 -16.90
C ASP A 146 4.72 -6.07 -17.30
N GLU A 147 3.85 -5.83 -16.32
CA GLU A 147 2.47 -5.39 -16.57
C GLU A 147 2.41 -3.99 -17.23
N GLN A 148 3.35 -3.08 -16.91
CA GLN A 148 3.38 -1.75 -17.54
C GLN A 148 3.74 -1.89 -19.03
N PHE A 149 4.72 -2.74 -19.34
CA PHE A 149 5.07 -3.06 -20.72
C PHE A 149 3.91 -3.72 -21.48
N LEU A 150 3.25 -4.69 -20.86
CA LEU A 150 2.12 -5.41 -21.47
C LEU A 150 0.91 -4.50 -21.69
N SER A 151 0.61 -3.59 -20.75
CA SER A 151 -0.45 -2.59 -20.89
C SER A 151 -0.19 -1.70 -22.12
N LEU A 152 1.00 -1.09 -22.19
CA LEU A 152 1.37 -0.21 -23.30
C LEU A 152 1.31 -0.92 -24.66
N CYS A 153 1.65 -2.21 -24.71
CA CYS A 153 1.57 -2.99 -25.93
C CYS A 153 0.12 -3.29 -26.35
N ARG A 154 -0.77 -3.60 -25.39
CA ARG A 154 -2.20 -3.83 -25.63
C ARG A 154 -2.88 -2.56 -26.14
N ASP A 155 -2.58 -1.41 -25.54
CA ASP A 155 -3.17 -0.12 -25.91
C ASP A 155 -2.82 0.29 -27.35
N ARG A 156 -1.64 -0.10 -27.83
CA ARG A 156 -1.17 0.26 -29.18
C ARG A 156 -1.74 -0.63 -30.28
N SER A 157 -2.00 -1.91 -29.99
CA SER A 157 -2.45 -2.85 -31.02
C SER A 157 -3.51 -3.80 -30.47
N PRO A 158 -4.73 -3.78 -31.01
CA PRO A 158 -5.77 -4.72 -30.61
C PRO A 158 -5.43 -6.18 -30.98
N PHE A 159 -4.46 -6.39 -31.86
CA PHE A 159 -3.93 -7.70 -32.24
C PHE A 159 -2.64 -8.06 -31.51
N PHE A 160 -2.28 -7.34 -30.45
CA PHE A 160 -1.09 -7.65 -29.67
C PHE A 160 -1.23 -9.02 -29.01
N ARG A 161 -0.31 -9.91 -29.37
CA ARG A 161 -0.14 -11.20 -28.71
C ARG A 161 0.99 -11.08 -27.68
N PRO A 162 0.72 -11.33 -26.38
CA PRO A 162 1.78 -11.41 -25.37
C PRO A 162 2.84 -12.45 -25.75
N LEU A 163 4.11 -12.07 -25.53
CA LEU A 163 5.25 -12.96 -25.73
C LEU A 163 5.19 -14.11 -24.73
N ARG A 164 5.46 -15.33 -25.20
CA ARG A 164 5.61 -16.50 -24.33
C ARG A 164 7.08 -16.74 -24.03
N GLU A 165 7.35 -17.47 -22.96
CA GLU A 165 8.70 -17.88 -22.60
C GLU A 165 9.39 -18.69 -23.72
N SER A 166 8.63 -19.48 -24.49
CA SER A 166 9.12 -20.21 -25.66
C SER A 166 9.60 -19.29 -26.80
N ASP A 167 9.13 -18.05 -26.84
CA ASP A 167 9.45 -17.09 -27.89
C ASP A 167 10.74 -16.30 -27.54
N ILE A 168 11.26 -16.42 -26.31
CA ILE A 168 12.46 -15.74 -25.83
C ILE A 168 13.69 -16.63 -26.03
N LEU A 169 14.66 -16.13 -26.80
CA LEU A 169 15.92 -16.82 -27.07
C LEU A 169 16.92 -16.65 -25.92
N SER A 170 17.53 -17.75 -25.52
CA SER A 170 18.70 -17.74 -24.63
C SER A 170 19.95 -17.22 -25.35
N PRO A 171 20.91 -16.61 -24.65
CA PRO A 171 22.16 -16.16 -25.29
C PRO A 171 22.99 -17.32 -25.87
N GLU A 172 22.88 -18.52 -25.28
CA GLU A 172 23.51 -19.73 -25.79
C GLU A 172 23.08 -20.07 -27.22
N GLN A 173 21.79 -19.91 -27.54
CA GLN A 173 21.28 -20.12 -28.89
C GLN A 173 21.91 -19.13 -29.89
N GLY A 174 22.01 -17.86 -29.51
CA GLY A 174 22.69 -16.84 -30.32
C GLY A 174 24.17 -17.16 -30.56
N ARG A 175 24.89 -17.56 -29.49
CA ARG A 175 26.28 -18.01 -29.59
C ARG A 175 26.49 -19.24 -30.46
N SER A 176 25.58 -20.21 -30.41
CA SER A 176 25.68 -21.42 -31.23
C SER A 176 25.69 -21.05 -32.71
N ILE A 177 24.75 -20.19 -33.14
CA ILE A 177 24.70 -19.72 -34.52
C ILE A 177 25.93 -18.87 -34.87
N ALA A 178 26.38 -17.99 -33.96
CA ALA A 178 27.58 -17.18 -34.16
C ALA A 178 28.83 -18.04 -34.41
N LYS A 179 28.99 -19.12 -33.64
CA LYS A 179 30.09 -20.09 -33.80
C LYS A 179 30.02 -20.79 -35.16
N GLU A 180 28.83 -21.19 -35.61
CA GLU A 180 28.64 -21.87 -36.90
C GLU A 180 28.95 -20.96 -38.09
N ILE A 181 28.64 -19.66 -38.01
CA ILE A 181 28.94 -18.69 -39.08
C ILE A 181 30.33 -18.03 -38.94
N GLY A 182 31.07 -18.37 -37.89
CA GLY A 182 32.41 -17.81 -37.61
C GLY A 182 32.41 -16.32 -37.24
N ALA A 183 31.35 -15.82 -36.58
CA ALA A 183 31.19 -14.43 -36.19
C ALA A 183 31.24 -14.25 -34.65
N PRO A 184 31.74 -13.10 -34.14
CA PRO A 184 31.50 -12.73 -32.75
C PRO A 184 30.01 -12.42 -32.52
N TYR A 185 29.56 -12.62 -31.28
CA TYR A 185 28.18 -12.42 -30.86
C TYR A 185 28.09 -11.32 -29.80
N TYR A 186 27.16 -10.39 -30.01
CA TYR A 186 26.82 -9.33 -29.07
C TYR A 186 25.31 -9.23 -28.92
N GLU A 187 24.87 -8.64 -27.83
CA GLU A 187 23.47 -8.32 -27.59
C GLU A 187 23.31 -6.84 -27.29
N THR A 188 22.16 -6.31 -27.68
CA THR A 188 21.83 -4.91 -27.50
C THR A 188 20.40 -4.71 -27.03
N SER A 189 20.21 -3.65 -26.26
CA SER A 189 18.89 -3.14 -25.92
C SER A 189 18.92 -1.63 -26.05
N VAL A 190 18.08 -1.12 -26.96
CA VAL A 190 17.95 0.33 -27.15
C VAL A 190 17.28 0.97 -25.94
N LEU A 191 16.35 0.26 -25.30
CA LEU A 191 15.64 0.74 -24.11
C LEU A 191 16.59 0.99 -22.93
N THR A 192 17.46 0.02 -22.63
CA THR A 192 18.42 0.14 -21.52
C THR A 192 19.72 0.84 -21.96
N HIS A 193 19.90 1.02 -23.27
CA HIS A 193 21.14 1.43 -23.94
C HIS A 193 22.31 0.45 -23.74
N PHE A 194 22.01 -0.79 -23.31
CA PHE A 194 23.01 -1.83 -23.15
C PHE A 194 23.58 -2.28 -24.51
N GLY A 195 24.90 -2.41 -24.57
CA GLY A 195 25.63 -2.96 -25.73
C GLY A 195 25.65 -2.10 -27.00
N VAL A 196 24.92 -0.97 -27.03
CA VAL A 196 24.77 -0.13 -28.23
C VAL A 196 26.13 0.42 -28.69
N ASN A 197 26.88 1.10 -27.84
CA ASN A 197 28.18 1.66 -28.26
C ASN A 197 29.22 0.55 -28.44
N GLU A 198 29.25 -0.39 -27.51
CA GLU A 198 30.18 -1.52 -27.52
C GLU A 198 30.10 -2.36 -28.82
N VAL A 199 28.90 -2.61 -29.34
CA VAL A 199 28.78 -3.39 -30.58
C VAL A 199 29.37 -2.64 -31.77
N PHE A 200 29.17 -1.33 -31.88
CA PHE A 200 29.71 -0.54 -32.99
C PHE A 200 31.23 -0.35 -32.90
N GLU A 201 31.79 -0.18 -31.69
CA GLU A 201 33.24 -0.20 -31.50
C GLU A 201 33.85 -1.55 -31.94
N ASN A 202 33.21 -2.66 -31.60
CA ASN A 202 33.69 -4.00 -31.97
C ASN A 202 33.52 -4.31 -33.46
N VAL A 203 32.49 -3.74 -34.09
CA VAL A 203 32.32 -3.73 -35.55
C VAL A 203 33.46 -2.98 -36.23
N ILE A 204 33.85 -1.82 -35.70
CA ILE A 204 35.02 -1.06 -36.19
C ILE A 204 36.29 -1.88 -36.02
N ARG A 205 36.53 -2.48 -34.84
CA ARG A 205 37.69 -3.38 -34.61
C ARG A 205 37.72 -4.52 -35.63
N ALA A 206 36.58 -5.15 -35.91
CA ALA A 206 36.49 -6.23 -36.89
C ALA A 206 36.83 -5.75 -38.32
N ALA A 207 36.33 -4.58 -38.72
CA ALA A 207 36.64 -3.96 -40.02
C ALA A 207 38.14 -3.62 -40.16
N LEU A 208 38.70 -2.92 -39.17
CA LEU A 208 40.10 -2.51 -39.16
C LEU A 208 41.07 -3.71 -39.14
N LEU A 209 40.72 -4.78 -38.42
CA LEU A 209 41.52 -6.01 -38.44
C LEU A 209 41.49 -6.73 -39.79
N SER A 210 40.32 -6.80 -40.44
CA SER A 210 40.23 -7.36 -41.80
C SER A 210 41.06 -6.54 -42.78
N ARG A 211 41.00 -5.21 -42.70
CA ARG A 211 41.84 -4.31 -43.51
C ARG A 211 43.33 -4.48 -43.25
N ARG A 212 43.75 -4.64 -41.99
CA ARG A 212 45.15 -4.88 -41.63
C ARG A 212 45.68 -6.15 -42.30
N GLN A 213 44.87 -7.20 -42.42
CA GLN A 213 45.28 -8.42 -43.14
C GLN A 213 45.49 -8.17 -44.64
N GLN A 214 44.75 -7.22 -45.22
CA GLN A 214 44.89 -6.83 -46.63
C GLN A 214 46.00 -5.78 -46.87
N ARG A 215 46.35 -4.97 -45.86
CA ARG A 215 47.30 -3.83 -45.93
C ARG A 215 48.37 -3.91 -44.83
N PHE A 216 49.13 -5.01 -44.81
CA PHE A 216 50.00 -5.35 -43.68
C PHE A 216 51.13 -4.36 -43.37
N TRP A 217 51.53 -3.51 -44.32
CA TRP A 217 52.59 -2.50 -44.16
C TRP A 217 52.14 -1.23 -43.40
N MET A 218 50.84 -1.03 -43.19
CA MET A 218 50.30 0.13 -42.47
C MET A 218 50.56 0.02 -40.96
N THR A 219 51.35 0.96 -40.41
CA THR A 219 51.77 0.95 -39.00
C THR A 219 50.68 1.44 -38.04
N ASN A 220 49.76 2.29 -38.50
CA ASN A 220 48.66 2.85 -37.71
C ASN A 220 47.64 1.80 -37.24
N LEU A 221 47.56 0.63 -37.88
CA LEU A 221 46.62 -0.44 -37.52
C LEU A 221 47.23 -1.52 -36.61
N LYS A 222 48.51 -1.40 -36.22
CA LYS A 222 49.21 -2.45 -35.45
C LYS A 222 48.62 -2.71 -34.07
N HIS A 223 48.07 -1.67 -33.43
CA HIS A 223 47.55 -1.71 -32.07
C HIS A 223 46.05 -2.01 -31.97
N VAL A 224 45.35 -2.14 -33.11
CA VAL A 224 43.93 -2.49 -33.14
C VAL A 224 43.73 -3.86 -32.49
N GLN A 225 42.85 -3.93 -31.51
CA GLN A 225 42.56 -5.13 -30.75
C GLN A 225 41.54 -6.01 -31.46
N ARG A 226 41.50 -7.30 -31.11
CA ARG A 226 40.38 -8.18 -31.49
C ARG A 226 39.09 -7.68 -30.83
N PRO A 227 37.92 -7.93 -31.44
CA PRO A 227 36.64 -7.61 -30.82
C PRO A 227 36.59 -8.05 -29.35
N LEU A 228 36.20 -7.13 -28.47
CA LEU A 228 36.20 -7.30 -27.02
C LEU A 228 35.06 -8.22 -26.57
N LEU A 229 35.26 -8.87 -25.43
CA LEU A 229 34.22 -9.69 -24.80
C LEU A 229 33.19 -8.77 -24.13
N GLN A 230 31.91 -9.04 -24.38
CA GLN A 230 30.82 -8.30 -23.77
C GLN A 230 30.45 -8.89 -22.40
N VAL A 231 30.44 -8.03 -21.39
CA VAL A 231 29.89 -8.36 -20.06
C VAL A 231 28.39 -8.60 -20.22
N PRO A 232 27.83 -9.72 -19.75
CA PRO A 232 26.42 -10.00 -19.91
C PRO A 232 25.56 -8.99 -19.14
N PHE A 233 24.42 -8.62 -19.71
CA PHE A 233 23.48 -7.71 -19.09
C PHE A 233 22.82 -8.35 -17.87
N CYS A 234 23.04 -7.77 -16.68
CA CYS A 234 22.26 -8.11 -15.49
C CYS A 234 20.96 -7.30 -15.51
N PRO A 235 19.78 -7.95 -15.49
CA PRO A 235 18.52 -7.22 -15.40
C PRO A 235 18.42 -6.50 -14.05
N PRO A 236 17.72 -5.35 -14.01
CA PRO A 236 17.51 -4.62 -12.77
C PRO A 236 16.81 -5.52 -11.75
N GLU A 237 17.10 -5.29 -10.47
CA GLU A 237 16.38 -5.95 -9.38
C GLU A 237 14.88 -5.64 -9.48
N PRO A 238 13.99 -6.62 -9.26
CA PRO A 238 12.56 -6.37 -9.24
C PRO A 238 12.20 -5.34 -8.16
N ARG A 239 11.12 -4.58 -8.40
CA ARG A 239 10.61 -3.64 -7.40
C ARG A 239 9.86 -4.38 -6.29
N PRO A 240 9.95 -3.92 -5.04
CA PRO A 240 9.15 -4.49 -3.96
C PRO A 240 7.65 -4.26 -4.23
N PRO A 241 6.78 -5.19 -3.80
CA PRO A 241 5.33 -5.00 -3.89
C PRO A 241 4.89 -3.80 -3.04
N GLN A 242 3.84 -3.12 -3.49
CA GLN A 242 3.26 -2.00 -2.75
C GLN A 242 2.27 -2.52 -1.71
N VAL A 243 2.28 -1.90 -0.54
CA VAL A 243 1.34 -2.21 0.55
C VAL A 243 0.31 -1.10 0.65
N ILE A 244 -0.96 -1.48 0.61
CA ILE A 244 -2.12 -0.60 0.65
C ILE A 244 -2.94 -0.97 1.88
N VAL A 245 -3.21 0.02 2.73
CA VAL A 245 -4.11 -0.12 3.88
C VAL A 245 -5.44 0.54 3.51
N PRO A 246 -6.59 -0.17 3.64
CA PRO A 246 -7.90 0.44 3.47
C PRO A 246 -8.05 1.70 4.34
N PRO A 247 -8.75 2.76 3.93
CA PRO A 247 -8.84 4.01 4.68
C PRO A 247 -9.49 3.85 6.07
N PRO A 248 -9.21 4.73 7.05
CA PRO A 248 -9.80 4.69 8.38
C PRO A 248 -11.33 4.80 8.34
N GLN A 249 -12.00 4.01 9.19
CA GLN A 249 -13.47 4.00 9.33
C GLN A 249 -13.93 4.45 10.72
N PHE A 250 -12.99 4.76 11.62
CA PHE A 250 -13.28 5.09 13.03
C PHE A 250 -14.34 6.17 13.21
N GLU A 251 -14.19 7.29 12.51
CA GLU A 251 -15.09 8.43 12.66
C GLU A 251 -16.52 8.09 12.20
N ASP A 252 -16.66 7.48 11.03
CA ASP A 252 -17.95 7.10 10.46
C ASP A 252 -18.67 6.07 11.33
N ASP A 253 -17.94 5.09 11.86
CA ASP A 253 -18.51 4.05 12.70
C ASP A 253 -18.94 4.61 14.07
N MET A 254 -18.13 5.49 14.68
CA MET A 254 -18.47 6.14 15.95
C MET A 254 -19.64 7.11 15.81
N LEU A 255 -19.74 7.79 14.67
CA LEU A 255 -20.90 8.62 14.35
C LEU A 255 -22.16 7.76 14.16
N SER A 256 -22.03 6.63 13.47
CA SER A 256 -23.12 5.66 13.31
C SER A 256 -23.57 5.08 14.66
N LEU A 257 -22.64 4.85 15.58
CA LEU A 257 -22.96 4.45 16.96
C LEU A 257 -23.83 5.50 17.65
N LEU A 258 -23.42 6.78 17.61
CA LEU A 258 -24.18 7.89 18.19
C LEU A 258 -25.59 7.99 17.60
N HIS A 259 -25.75 7.84 16.29
CA HIS A 259 -27.05 7.93 15.62
C HIS A 259 -27.95 6.71 15.83
N SER A 260 -27.38 5.51 15.94
CA SER A 260 -28.16 4.27 16.08
C SER A 260 -28.88 4.16 17.43
N GLN A 261 -28.39 4.85 18.47
CA GLN A 261 -28.89 4.82 19.85
C GLN A 261 -28.98 3.41 20.48
N MET A 262 -28.29 2.42 19.88
CA MET A 262 -28.27 1.04 20.32
C MET A 262 -27.42 0.87 21.59
N TYR A 263 -27.96 0.24 22.64
CA TYR A 263 -27.26 0.02 23.92
C TYR A 263 -26.83 1.31 24.63
N THR A 264 -27.55 2.40 24.40
CA THR A 264 -27.40 3.63 25.18
C THR A 264 -27.75 3.35 26.64
N ASP A 265 -26.99 3.94 27.55
CA ASP A 265 -27.10 3.76 29.00
C ASP A 265 -27.19 5.11 29.74
N VAL A 266 -27.20 6.21 28.99
CA VAL A 266 -27.46 7.57 29.46
C VAL A 266 -28.33 8.35 28.47
N ILE A 267 -29.23 9.17 29.00
CA ILE A 267 -30.06 10.12 28.24
C ILE A 267 -29.86 11.52 28.82
N PHE A 268 -29.46 12.48 27.98
CA PHE A 268 -29.40 13.89 28.35
C PHE A 268 -30.68 14.61 27.93
N LEU A 269 -31.28 15.38 28.84
CA LEU A 269 -32.48 16.17 28.57
C LEU A 269 -32.13 17.66 28.49
N THR A 270 -32.36 18.27 27.32
CA THR A 270 -32.33 19.73 27.12
C THR A 270 -33.76 20.22 26.86
N GLY A 271 -34.41 20.79 27.88
CA GLY A 271 -35.82 21.15 27.79
C GLY A 271 -36.72 19.93 27.50
N LYS A 272 -37.28 19.84 26.29
CA LYS A 272 -38.15 18.73 25.84
C LYS A 272 -37.45 17.71 24.95
N VAL A 273 -36.18 17.91 24.62
CA VAL A 273 -35.41 17.06 23.71
C VAL A 273 -34.50 16.14 24.52
N GLY A 274 -34.50 14.85 24.17
CA GLY A 274 -33.63 13.84 24.77
C GLY A 274 -32.55 13.35 23.81
N PHE A 275 -31.32 13.23 24.29
CA PHE A 275 -30.17 12.71 23.55
C PHE A 275 -29.64 11.45 24.24
N ALA A 276 -29.86 10.29 23.61
CA ALA A 276 -29.33 9.02 24.09
C ALA A 276 -27.85 8.87 23.72
N ALA A 277 -27.03 8.39 24.66
CA ALA A 277 -25.59 8.23 24.48
C ALA A 277 -25.03 7.09 25.36
N HIS A 278 -23.71 6.90 25.30
CA HIS A 278 -22.98 5.83 25.97
C HIS A 278 -22.01 6.41 27.02
N LYS A 279 -22.16 6.00 28.28
CA LYS A 279 -21.30 6.42 29.40
C LYS A 279 -19.85 6.03 29.16
N SER A 280 -19.58 4.84 28.61
CA SER A 280 -18.23 4.35 28.34
C SER A 280 -17.44 5.30 27.43
N VAL A 281 -18.03 5.72 26.31
CA VAL A 281 -17.42 6.66 25.37
C VAL A 281 -17.26 8.05 26.01
N LEU A 282 -18.33 8.58 26.59
CA LEU A 282 -18.33 9.94 27.15
C LEU A 282 -17.38 10.10 28.35
N SER A 283 -17.30 9.10 29.22
CA SER A 283 -16.42 9.13 30.39
C SER A 283 -14.95 9.00 30.03
N ALA A 284 -14.64 8.27 28.94
CA ALA A 284 -13.26 8.16 28.48
C ALA A 284 -12.73 9.54 28.06
N VAL A 285 -13.55 10.29 27.32
CA VAL A 285 -13.14 11.54 26.66
C VAL A 285 -13.34 12.76 27.57
N CYS A 286 -14.42 12.82 28.36
CA CYS A 286 -14.76 13.98 29.19
C CYS A 286 -14.71 13.65 30.70
N ASN A 287 -13.78 14.29 31.40
CA ASN A 287 -13.58 14.07 32.85
C ASN A 287 -14.77 14.57 33.70
N SER A 288 -15.44 15.65 33.28
CA SER A 288 -16.64 16.16 33.95
C SER A 288 -17.77 15.13 33.94
N LEU A 289 -18.00 14.49 32.78
CA LEU A 289 -18.97 13.41 32.65
C LEU A 289 -18.55 12.14 33.38
N TYR A 290 -17.25 11.79 33.39
CA TYR A 290 -16.73 10.70 34.22
C TYR A 290 -17.06 10.88 35.70
N LYS A 291 -16.77 12.08 36.25
CA LYS A 291 -17.11 12.42 37.64
C LYS A 291 -18.61 12.33 37.85
N LEU A 292 -19.42 12.88 36.95
CA LEU A 292 -20.88 12.86 37.03
C LEU A 292 -21.44 11.44 37.12
N PHE A 293 -20.98 10.52 36.27
CA PHE A 293 -21.51 9.15 36.21
C PHE A 293 -20.99 8.23 37.32
N THR A 294 -19.97 8.66 38.07
CA THR A 294 -19.40 7.92 39.20
C THR A 294 -19.88 8.44 40.56
N ILE A 295 -20.77 9.44 40.58
CA ILE A 295 -21.41 9.92 41.80
C ILE A 295 -22.25 8.81 42.43
N ASP A 296 -22.10 8.62 43.74
CA ASP A 296 -23.01 7.78 44.52
C ASP A 296 -24.38 8.49 44.67
N ILE A 297 -25.40 7.92 44.05
CA ILE A 297 -26.77 8.47 44.03
C ILE A 297 -27.58 7.93 45.23
N THR A 298 -27.04 6.97 46.01
CA THR A 298 -27.77 6.30 47.10
C THR A 298 -27.59 6.95 48.48
N ALA A 299 -26.61 7.84 48.63
CA ALA A 299 -26.27 8.46 49.91
C ALA A 299 -27.09 9.74 50.18
N GLU A 300 -28.35 9.59 50.57
CA GLU A 300 -29.01 10.59 51.41
C GLU A 300 -30.08 9.93 52.30
N GLY A 301 -29.67 9.59 53.51
CA GLY A 301 -30.52 8.92 54.48
C GLY A 301 -29.94 8.88 55.88
N THR A 302 -29.36 9.98 56.40
CA THR A 302 -29.45 10.38 57.83
C THR A 302 -28.68 11.67 58.15
N LEU A 303 -29.42 12.62 58.73
CA LEU A 303 -29.05 13.65 59.73
C LEU A 303 -28.03 14.75 59.39
N GLY A 304 -28.47 15.99 59.62
CA GLY A 304 -27.66 17.19 59.46
C GLY A 304 -26.81 17.58 60.67
N GLY A 305 -26.08 18.68 60.48
CA GLY A 305 -25.50 19.50 61.55
C GLY A 305 -23.98 19.39 61.74
N ARG A 306 -23.29 20.50 61.39
CA ARG A 306 -21.92 20.93 61.78
C ARG A 306 -20.77 20.17 61.08
N SER A 307 -19.69 20.79 60.60
CA SER A 307 -18.93 21.95 61.08
C SER A 307 -18.09 22.60 59.97
N ALA A 308 -17.82 23.90 60.14
CA ALA A 308 -16.84 24.78 59.45
C ALA A 308 -15.41 24.17 59.43
N SER A 309 -14.45 24.58 58.58
CA SER A 309 -13.92 25.93 58.27
C SER A 309 -13.11 25.84 56.94
N ASP A 310 -12.77 26.88 56.17
CA ASP A 310 -12.13 28.14 56.59
C ASP A 310 -12.12 29.19 55.46
N SER A 311 -12.43 30.44 55.84
CA SER A 311 -11.95 31.77 55.36
C SER A 311 -11.72 32.03 53.85
N SER A 312 -12.20 33.13 53.24
CA SER A 312 -12.13 34.53 53.66
C SER A 312 -13.10 35.48 52.91
N VAL A 313 -13.82 36.32 53.68
CA VAL A 313 -14.17 37.76 53.54
C VAL A 313 -13.94 38.42 52.15
N VAL A 314 -14.88 39.17 51.54
CA VAL A 314 -15.22 40.59 51.86
C VAL A 314 -16.59 41.00 51.29
N SER A 315 -17.43 41.56 52.18
CA SER A 315 -18.49 42.61 52.10
C SER A 315 -19.05 43.03 50.72
N SER A 316 -20.36 42.91 50.44
CA SER A 316 -21.50 43.73 50.90
C SER A 316 -22.02 44.68 49.79
N SER A 317 -23.28 44.56 49.40
CA SER A 317 -24.26 45.66 49.42
C SER A 317 -25.57 45.25 48.73
N ASP A 318 -26.66 45.53 49.43
CA ASP A 318 -28.06 45.48 49.02
C ASP A 318 -28.36 46.11 47.65
N SER A 319 -29.38 45.59 46.96
CA SER A 319 -30.61 46.38 46.72
C SER A 319 -31.69 45.57 45.99
N SER A 320 -32.81 45.44 46.69
CA SER A 320 -34.21 45.26 46.31
C SER A 320 -34.67 45.55 44.86
N ILE A 321 -35.54 44.63 44.41
CA ILE A 321 -36.88 44.85 43.79
C ILE A 321 -36.94 45.52 42.40
N GLY A 322 -37.53 44.77 41.47
CA GLY A 322 -38.09 45.30 40.23
C GLY A 322 -38.85 44.24 39.43
N ASN A 323 -40.09 43.96 39.82
CA ASN A 323 -41.06 43.25 38.97
C ASN A 323 -41.41 44.14 37.77
N PHE A 324 -41.32 43.61 36.55
CA PHE A 324 -42.08 44.10 35.41
C PHE A 324 -42.58 42.90 34.59
N ASN A 325 -43.90 42.71 34.60
CA ASN A 325 -44.62 42.00 33.54
C ASN A 325 -44.91 43.01 32.43
N THR A 326 -44.80 42.60 31.16
CA THR A 326 -45.92 42.48 30.19
C THR A 326 -45.37 42.31 28.77
N ASP A 327 -45.67 41.15 28.18
CA ASP A 327 -46.28 40.86 26.87
C ASP A 327 -46.02 41.72 25.59
N THR A 328 -46.24 41.03 24.46
CA THR A 328 -46.38 41.45 23.04
C THR A 328 -45.04 41.62 22.29
N GLU A 329 -44.76 41.05 21.10
CA GLU A 329 -45.59 40.66 19.93
C GLU A 329 -45.01 39.46 19.16
N GLN A 330 -45.90 38.81 18.42
CA GLN A 330 -45.66 37.80 17.38
C GLN A 330 -45.06 38.45 16.12
N LEU A 331 -44.18 37.74 15.40
CA LEU A 331 -44.12 37.78 13.93
C LEU A 331 -43.68 36.42 13.39
N LEU A 332 -44.56 35.83 12.59
CA LEU A 332 -44.36 34.62 11.78
C LEU A 332 -43.36 34.90 10.64
N THR A 333 -42.38 34.02 10.45
CA THR A 333 -41.87 33.70 9.11
C THR A 333 -41.73 32.20 8.99
N GLU A 334 -42.64 31.60 8.22
CA GLU A 334 -42.52 30.24 7.71
C GLU A 334 -41.44 30.19 6.63
N SER A 335 -40.51 29.25 6.72
CA SER A 335 -39.98 28.57 5.54
C SER A 335 -39.35 27.22 5.91
N PRO A 336 -39.35 26.24 4.99
CA PRO A 336 -39.44 24.83 5.32
C PRO A 336 -38.16 24.07 4.99
N HIS A 337 -37.49 23.48 5.97
CA HIS A 337 -36.56 22.37 5.71
C HIS A 337 -36.67 21.31 6.80
N SER A 338 -36.99 20.10 6.34
CA SER A 338 -37.28 18.87 7.08
C SER A 338 -36.13 18.45 8.01
N VAL A 339 -36.37 18.52 9.33
CA VAL A 339 -35.60 17.80 10.34
C VAL A 339 -36.23 16.40 10.47
N ILE A 340 -35.60 15.39 9.89
CA ILE A 340 -35.95 13.98 10.11
C ILE A 340 -34.90 13.38 11.04
N THR A 341 -35.26 13.26 12.32
CA THR A 341 -35.18 12.06 13.20
C THR A 341 -35.00 12.49 14.66
N CYS A 342 -36.07 12.43 15.43
CA CYS A 342 -36.06 12.10 16.87
C CYS A 342 -37.38 11.39 17.17
N ALA A 343 -37.34 10.10 17.49
CA ALA A 343 -38.49 9.41 18.05
C ALA A 343 -38.87 10.12 19.35
N SER A 344 -40.09 10.64 19.40
CA SER A 344 -40.60 11.36 20.56
C SER A 344 -40.82 10.38 21.72
N PHE A 345 -39.98 10.43 22.74
CA PHE A 345 -40.34 9.85 24.04
C PHE A 345 -41.29 10.82 24.74
N CYS A 346 -42.58 10.53 24.69
CA CYS A 346 -43.59 11.25 25.47
C CYS A 346 -43.47 10.85 26.94
N LEU A 347 -42.79 11.66 27.75
CA LEU A 347 -42.93 11.62 29.21
C LEU A 347 -44.27 12.24 29.60
N SER A 348 -45.23 11.42 30.02
CA SER A 348 -46.53 11.86 30.51
C SER A 348 -46.39 12.50 31.91
N ARG A 349 -46.42 13.84 31.97
CA ARG A 349 -46.70 14.59 33.20
C ARG A 349 -48.14 15.09 33.17
N SER A 350 -48.96 14.61 34.10
CA SER A 350 -50.35 15.00 34.29
C SER A 350 -50.46 16.39 34.93
N HIS A 351 -51.21 17.31 34.32
CA HIS A 351 -51.80 18.46 35.00
C HIS A 351 -53.31 18.50 34.74
N HIS A 352 -54.07 18.65 35.83
CA HIS A 352 -55.53 18.72 35.89
C HIS A 352 -56.07 20.11 35.51
N ASN A 353 -57.26 20.10 34.88
CA ASN A 353 -58.30 21.16 34.77
C ASN A 353 -57.97 22.39 33.89
N ALA A 354 -58.85 22.96 33.05
CA ALA A 354 -60.31 22.87 32.92
C ALA A 354 -60.81 23.31 31.51
N ASN A 355 -62.07 22.93 31.23
CA ASN A 355 -63.08 23.55 30.35
C ASN A 355 -63.06 23.42 28.80
N GLN A 356 -63.98 22.56 28.33
CA GLN A 356 -65.13 22.85 27.43
C GLN A 356 -64.94 23.76 26.20
N ASN A 357 -65.04 23.21 24.98
CA ASN A 357 -66.29 23.04 24.19
C ASN A 357 -65.99 22.80 22.69
N ASN A 358 -66.68 21.79 22.11
CA ASN A 358 -67.21 21.57 20.74
C ASN A 358 -66.58 22.35 19.55
N VAL A 359 -66.31 21.77 18.38
CA VAL A 359 -67.29 21.28 17.37
C VAL A 359 -66.59 20.40 16.30
N SER A 360 -67.42 19.50 15.74
CA SER A 360 -67.30 18.47 14.70
C SER A 360 -66.66 18.79 13.34
N GLU A 361 -66.16 17.75 12.64
CA GLU A 361 -66.61 17.26 11.30
C GLU A 361 -65.70 16.10 10.80
N THR A 362 -66.12 14.83 10.87
CA THR A 362 -66.72 13.95 9.83
C THR A 362 -65.91 13.62 8.56
N ARG A 363 -65.61 12.31 8.37
CA ARG A 363 -65.90 11.42 7.21
C ARG A 363 -64.82 10.31 7.10
N HIS A 364 -65.12 9.07 7.49
CA HIS A 364 -65.78 7.96 6.75
C HIS A 364 -64.79 6.99 6.07
N GLY A 365 -64.88 5.70 6.45
CA GLY A 365 -64.19 4.59 5.77
C GLY A 365 -64.24 3.27 6.55
N SER A 366 -65.36 2.55 6.45
CA SER A 366 -65.64 1.18 6.92
C SER A 366 -64.52 0.19 6.54
N VAL A 367 -64.20 -0.87 7.31
CA VAL A 367 -64.84 -2.20 7.20
C VAL A 367 -64.57 -3.06 8.46
N ARG A 368 -65.64 -3.74 8.89
CA ARG A 368 -65.81 -4.68 10.02
C ARG A 368 -65.07 -6.03 9.85
N ARG A 369 -64.71 -6.68 10.98
CA ARG A 369 -65.34 -7.92 11.49
C ARG A 369 -64.74 -8.41 12.83
N ARG A 370 -65.63 -8.53 13.84
CA ARG A 370 -65.89 -9.61 14.84
C ARG A 370 -64.66 -10.27 15.53
N SER A 371 -64.61 -10.48 16.86
CA SER A 371 -65.67 -10.88 17.80
C SER A 371 -65.20 -10.86 19.28
N SER A 372 -66.07 -10.33 20.14
CA SER A 372 -66.45 -10.77 21.51
C SER A 372 -65.41 -11.09 22.58
N CYS A 373 -65.45 -10.32 23.68
CA CYS A 373 -66.01 -10.78 24.97
C CYS A 373 -66.38 -9.56 25.84
N GLN A 374 -67.61 -9.57 26.39
CA GLN A 374 -68.13 -8.62 27.38
C GLN A 374 -67.81 -9.12 28.79
N ILE A 375 -67.36 -8.25 29.72
CA ILE A 375 -67.66 -8.32 31.17
C ILE A 375 -67.73 -6.87 31.73
N HIS A 376 -68.65 -6.68 32.68
CA HIS A 376 -69.18 -5.48 33.34
C HIS A 376 -68.21 -4.63 34.19
N PRO A 377 -68.62 -3.42 34.65
CA PRO A 377 -67.79 -2.48 35.40
C PRO A 377 -67.82 -2.77 36.90
N GLU A 378 -66.65 -2.92 37.52
CA GLU A 378 -66.51 -2.82 38.98
C GLU A 378 -65.38 -1.88 39.34
N SER A 379 -65.78 -0.82 40.03
CA SER A 379 -64.95 0.13 40.75
C SER A 379 -64.23 -0.57 41.89
N HIS A 380 -62.91 -0.71 41.79
CA HIS A 380 -62.05 -0.81 42.97
C HIS A 380 -60.78 0.03 42.77
N THR A 381 -60.76 1.14 43.49
CA THR A 381 -59.59 1.95 43.80
C THR A 381 -58.53 1.10 44.49
N HIS A 382 -57.47 0.75 43.77
CA HIS A 382 -56.20 0.36 44.36
C HIS A 382 -55.08 1.19 43.71
N GLY A 383 -54.52 2.12 44.50
CA GLY A 383 -53.35 2.88 44.14
C GLY A 383 -52.17 1.95 43.87
N THR A 384 -51.58 2.09 42.68
CA THR A 384 -50.31 1.50 42.34
C THR A 384 -49.22 2.52 42.65
N ASN A 385 -48.51 2.28 43.76
CA ASN A 385 -47.21 2.89 44.06
C ASN A 385 -46.26 2.57 42.89
N ILE A 386 -46.05 3.54 41.99
CA ILE A 386 -44.94 3.48 41.03
C ILE A 386 -43.69 3.85 41.84
N GLN A 387 -42.85 2.84 42.06
CA GLN A 387 -41.56 2.94 42.74
C GLN A 387 -40.72 4.03 42.07
N THR A 388 -40.55 5.16 42.77
CA THR A 388 -39.84 6.35 42.31
C THR A 388 -38.37 6.04 42.05
N GLY A 389 -37.87 6.37 40.86
CA GLY A 389 -36.45 6.30 40.54
C GLY A 389 -35.59 7.12 41.52
N ILE A 390 -34.36 6.67 41.75
CA ILE A 390 -33.41 7.36 42.63
C ILE A 390 -32.95 8.63 41.90
N ARG A 391 -33.17 9.80 42.50
CA ARG A 391 -32.94 11.12 41.89
C ARG A 391 -32.09 11.99 42.81
N ARG A 392 -31.07 12.64 42.24
CA ARG A 392 -30.20 13.59 42.94
C ARG A 392 -30.15 14.93 42.19
N ILE A 393 -30.47 16.01 42.88
CA ILE A 393 -30.29 17.37 42.37
C ILE A 393 -28.82 17.75 42.53
N LEU A 394 -28.26 18.40 41.52
CA LEU A 394 -26.84 18.75 41.46
C LEU A 394 -26.70 20.27 41.50
N ASP A 395 -25.76 20.74 42.31
CA ASP A 395 -25.32 22.14 42.29
C ASP A 395 -24.19 22.29 41.26
N HIS A 396 -24.54 22.25 39.98
CA HIS A 396 -23.60 22.35 38.86
C HIS A 396 -24.15 23.25 37.75
N ARG A 397 -23.28 24.04 37.12
CA ARG A 397 -23.68 25.03 36.10
C ARG A 397 -24.31 24.40 34.85
N ALA A 398 -23.83 23.24 34.41
CA ALA A 398 -24.40 22.49 33.29
C ALA A 398 -25.43 21.42 33.67
N TYR A 399 -25.29 20.77 34.83
CA TYR A 399 -26.04 19.56 35.17
C TYR A 399 -26.96 19.87 36.34
N GLN A 400 -28.27 19.89 36.12
CA GLN A 400 -29.24 20.22 37.15
C GLN A 400 -29.61 19.01 38.01
N CYS A 401 -29.65 17.83 37.40
CA CYS A 401 -30.16 16.64 38.04
C CYS A 401 -29.62 15.38 37.36
N ILE A 402 -29.36 14.34 38.16
CA ILE A 402 -29.10 12.98 37.70
C ILE A 402 -30.09 12.02 38.36
N SER A 403 -30.71 11.13 37.58
CA SER A 403 -31.59 10.08 38.09
C SER A 403 -31.34 8.74 37.41
N ILE A 404 -31.72 7.66 38.09
CA ILE A 404 -31.78 6.31 37.52
C ILE A 404 -33.26 5.96 37.35
N GLU A 405 -33.68 5.79 36.10
CA GLU A 405 -35.07 5.56 35.76
C GLU A 405 -35.21 4.33 34.86
N ARG A 406 -36.33 3.62 34.98
CA ARG A 406 -36.70 2.58 34.01
C ARG A 406 -37.39 3.27 32.84
N CYS A 407 -36.76 3.22 31.68
CA CYS A 407 -37.31 3.76 30.45
C CYS A 407 -37.78 2.61 29.58
N GLU A 408 -38.99 2.72 29.06
CA GLU A 408 -39.46 1.86 27.98
C GLU A 408 -38.94 2.43 26.66
N GLY A 409 -38.29 1.60 25.85
CA GLY A 409 -37.79 1.91 24.52
C GLY A 409 -38.15 0.80 23.54
N LEU A 410 -37.74 0.95 22.29
CA LEU A 410 -37.89 -0.09 21.28
C LEU A 410 -36.55 -0.78 21.06
N ASP A 411 -36.53 -2.11 21.00
CA ASP A 411 -35.34 -2.84 20.55
C ASP A 411 -35.14 -2.67 19.03
N HIS A 412 -34.03 -3.21 18.52
CA HIS A 412 -33.69 -3.25 17.09
C HIS A 412 -34.74 -3.94 16.19
N ARG A 413 -35.78 -4.56 16.76
CA ARG A 413 -36.91 -5.20 16.06
C ARG A 413 -38.22 -4.46 16.28
N GLY A 414 -38.21 -3.30 16.92
CA GLY A 414 -39.41 -2.52 17.23
C GLY A 414 -40.25 -3.09 18.37
N ARG A 415 -39.70 -3.99 19.21
CA ARG A 415 -40.40 -4.51 20.40
C ARG A 415 -40.15 -3.60 21.58
N VAL A 416 -41.18 -3.39 22.40
CA VAL A 416 -41.05 -2.62 23.64
C VAL A 416 -40.13 -3.37 24.60
N THR A 417 -39.04 -2.73 25.00
CA THR A 417 -38.08 -3.22 25.98
C THR A 417 -37.95 -2.18 27.09
N SER A 418 -37.88 -2.64 28.34
CA SER A 418 -37.56 -1.75 29.46
C SER A 418 -36.07 -1.84 29.76
N SER A 419 -35.41 -0.68 29.80
CA SER A 419 -34.00 -0.56 30.15
C SER A 419 -33.84 0.43 31.30
N ILE A 420 -32.88 0.17 32.18
CA ILE A 420 -32.51 1.12 33.22
C ILE A 420 -31.56 2.14 32.59
N GLN A 421 -31.96 3.40 32.58
CA GLN A 421 -31.21 4.51 31.98
C GLN A 421 -30.78 5.48 33.08
N THR A 422 -29.60 6.08 32.90
CA THR A 422 -29.24 7.26 33.66
C THR A 422 -29.74 8.50 32.93
N ILE A 423 -30.60 9.28 33.57
CA ILE A 423 -31.13 10.51 32.99
C ILE A 423 -30.37 11.69 33.60
N VAL A 424 -29.81 12.53 32.74
CA VAL A 424 -29.13 13.78 33.13
C VAL A 424 -29.94 14.95 32.58
N THR A 425 -30.47 15.79 33.46
CA THR A 425 -31.15 17.03 33.05
C THR A 425 -30.15 18.17 32.97
N LEU A 426 -30.05 18.78 31.78
CA LEU A 426 -29.13 19.88 31.51
C LEU A 426 -29.77 21.23 31.82
N ALA A 427 -28.92 22.23 32.09
CA ALA A 427 -29.36 23.61 32.24
C ALA A 427 -30.00 24.14 30.95
N ASN A 428 -31.06 24.95 31.08
CA ASN A 428 -31.78 25.52 29.92
C ASN A 428 -30.92 26.41 29.00
N VAL A 429 -29.76 26.86 29.49
CA VAL A 429 -28.76 27.61 28.72
C VAL A 429 -28.11 26.74 27.63
N ILE A 430 -28.02 25.42 27.83
CA ILE A 430 -27.48 24.50 26.84
C ILE A 430 -28.56 24.18 25.81
N THR A 431 -28.40 24.72 24.60
CA THR A 431 -29.35 24.49 23.51
C THR A 431 -29.27 23.06 22.96
N PRO A 432 -30.37 22.51 22.39
CA PRO A 432 -30.32 21.19 21.76
C PRO A 432 -29.27 21.07 20.65
N SER A 433 -29.08 22.14 19.87
CA SER A 433 -28.07 22.20 18.80
C SER A 433 -26.65 22.14 19.36
N ALA A 434 -26.36 22.92 20.42
CA ALA A 434 -25.06 22.89 21.08
C ALA A 434 -24.77 21.51 21.67
N MET A 435 -25.74 20.89 22.35
CA MET A 435 -25.59 19.55 22.92
C MET A 435 -25.31 18.49 21.86
N GLN A 436 -26.02 18.52 20.73
CA GLN A 436 -25.79 17.58 19.62
C GLN A 436 -24.36 17.67 19.08
N ASN A 437 -23.85 18.90 18.91
CA ASN A 437 -22.49 19.13 18.42
C ASN A 437 -21.43 18.76 19.47
N CYS A 438 -21.67 19.00 20.76
CA CYS A 438 -20.82 18.50 21.85
C CYS A 438 -20.71 16.97 21.82
N LEU A 439 -21.83 16.26 21.66
CA LEU A 439 -21.83 14.80 21.56
C LEU A 439 -21.07 14.32 20.33
N ARG A 440 -21.30 14.92 19.16
CA ARG A 440 -20.54 14.59 17.95
C ARG A 440 -19.03 14.71 18.17
N PHE A 441 -18.60 15.85 18.70
CA PHE A 441 -17.18 16.11 18.98
C PHE A 441 -16.60 15.10 19.97
N LEU A 442 -17.32 14.74 21.03
CA LEU A 442 -16.85 13.76 22.02
C LEU A 442 -16.73 12.33 21.44
N TYR A 443 -17.47 11.99 20.39
CA TYR A 443 -17.41 10.68 19.75
C TYR A 443 -16.34 10.60 18.66
N THR A 444 -16.19 11.66 17.86
CA THR A 444 -15.34 11.62 16.66
C THR A 444 -14.08 12.48 16.76
N GLY A 445 -14.05 13.45 17.67
CA GLY A 445 -13.03 14.50 17.69
C GLY A 445 -13.21 15.56 16.60
N GLY A 446 -14.32 15.50 15.83
CA GLY A 446 -14.60 16.37 14.69
C GLY A 446 -15.92 17.14 14.81
N LEU A 447 -15.99 18.29 14.14
CA LEU A 447 -17.22 19.08 14.01
C LEU A 447 -17.67 19.12 12.55
N ASP A 448 -18.98 19.08 12.32
CA ASP A 448 -19.52 19.35 10.99
C ASP A 448 -19.75 20.85 10.82
N GLN A 449 -18.88 21.49 10.02
CA GLN A 449 -18.96 22.92 9.71
C GLN A 449 -20.30 23.32 9.08
N LYS A 450 -21.04 22.38 8.46
CA LYS A 450 -22.37 22.66 7.89
C LYS A 450 -23.49 22.66 8.93
N MET A 451 -23.31 21.94 10.04
CA MET A 451 -24.31 21.82 11.12
C MET A 451 -24.02 22.76 12.30
N CYS A 452 -22.80 23.29 12.42
CA CYS A 452 -22.44 24.30 13.41
C CYS A 452 -22.95 25.69 13.00
N ILE A 453 -24.26 25.92 13.17
CA ILE A 453 -24.91 27.19 12.80
C ILE A 453 -24.53 28.33 13.77
N ASN A 454 -24.23 28.02 15.04
CA ASN A 454 -23.84 29.00 16.07
C ASN A 454 -22.67 28.51 16.93
N MET A 455 -21.45 28.95 16.61
CA MET A 455 -20.24 28.60 17.38
C MET A 455 -20.25 29.16 18.81
N THR A 456 -20.89 30.30 19.04
CA THR A 456 -20.94 30.94 20.37
C THR A 456 -21.71 30.09 21.37
N GLU A 457 -22.88 29.58 20.96
CA GLU A 457 -23.69 28.66 21.79
C GLU A 457 -22.95 27.35 22.09
N LEU A 458 -22.22 26.82 21.11
CA LEU A 458 -21.43 25.59 21.27
C LEU A 458 -20.30 25.78 22.29
N LEU A 459 -19.60 26.90 22.22
CA LEU A 459 -18.50 27.21 23.14
C LEU A 459 -18.98 27.49 24.56
N GLU A 460 -20.11 28.19 24.71
CA GLU A 460 -20.74 28.39 26.02
C GLU A 460 -21.17 27.04 26.63
N ALA A 461 -21.79 26.16 25.85
CA ALA A 461 -22.15 24.82 26.31
C ALA A 461 -20.90 24.00 26.69
N ALA A 462 -19.83 24.06 25.91
CA ALA A 462 -18.58 23.37 26.21
C ALA A 462 -17.89 23.88 27.47
N GLU A 463 -17.95 25.19 27.75
CA GLU A 463 -17.48 25.77 29.00
C GLU A 463 -18.29 25.28 30.19
N LEU A 464 -19.62 25.31 30.10
CA LEU A 464 -20.49 24.83 31.17
C LEU A 464 -20.30 23.33 31.45
N MET A 465 -20.08 22.54 30.40
CA MET A 465 -19.84 21.09 30.49
C MET A 465 -18.37 20.72 30.79
N ASP A 466 -17.47 21.69 30.88
CA ASP A 466 -16.02 21.50 31.10
C ASP A 466 -15.38 20.56 30.05
N ILE A 467 -15.52 20.93 28.77
CA ILE A 467 -14.92 20.28 27.60
C ILE A 467 -13.79 21.21 27.06
N PRO A 468 -12.60 21.22 27.68
CA PRO A 468 -11.53 22.16 27.34
C PRO A 468 -11.03 21.98 25.91
N GLU A 469 -11.08 20.77 25.37
CA GLU A 469 -10.66 20.46 24.00
C GLU A 469 -11.45 21.27 22.96
N LEU A 470 -12.76 21.40 23.15
CA LEU A 470 -13.61 22.16 22.23
C LEU A 470 -13.34 23.66 22.31
N GLN A 471 -12.96 24.17 23.48
CA GLN A 471 -12.55 25.57 23.65
C GLN A 471 -11.23 25.87 22.95
N THR A 472 -10.28 24.93 23.00
CA THR A 472 -9.01 25.06 22.28
C THR A 472 -9.19 24.93 20.76
N PHE A 473 -10.15 24.10 20.32
CA PHE A 473 -10.47 23.89 18.92
C PHE A 473 -10.78 25.22 18.20
N ASP A 474 -11.64 26.06 18.78
CA ASP A 474 -12.00 27.37 18.19
C ASP A 474 -10.83 28.37 18.22
N ARG A 475 -10.08 28.46 19.33
CA ARG A 475 -8.94 29.39 19.44
C ARG A 475 -7.87 29.11 18.40
N GLU A 476 -7.62 27.84 18.08
CA GLU A 476 -6.65 27.44 17.05
C GLU A 476 -7.17 27.70 15.63
N LEU A 477 -8.46 27.55 15.37
CA LEU A 477 -9.12 27.89 14.10
C LEU A 477 -9.20 29.41 13.85
N CYS A 478 -9.40 30.21 14.90
CA CYS A 478 -9.62 31.66 14.84
C CYS A 478 -8.36 32.50 15.17
N SER A 479 -7.19 31.87 15.26
CA SER A 479 -5.90 32.53 15.50
C SER A 479 -5.60 33.64 14.46
N PRO A 480 -5.31 34.88 14.88
CA PRO A 480 -4.94 35.98 13.97
C PRO A 480 -3.68 35.69 13.16
N VAL A 481 -2.78 34.83 13.66
CA VAL A 481 -1.55 34.43 12.97
C VAL A 481 -1.85 33.53 11.77
N GLN A 482 -2.89 32.68 11.84
CA GLN A 482 -3.30 31.80 10.73
C GLN A 482 -3.95 32.57 9.58
N LEU A 483 -4.75 33.61 9.89
CA LEU A 483 -5.34 34.52 8.90
C LEU A 483 -4.28 35.28 8.09
N ILE A 484 -3.09 35.50 8.66
CA ILE A 484 -1.98 36.22 8.02
C ILE A 484 -1.12 35.27 7.16
N ILE A 485 -0.97 33.99 7.53
CA ILE A 485 -0.17 33.00 6.79
C ILE A 485 -0.98 32.35 5.65
N GLY A 486 -2.29 32.23 5.78
CA GLY A 486 -3.18 31.56 4.83
C GLY A 486 -3.77 32.47 3.75
N THR A 487 -2.97 32.96 2.79
CA THR A 487 -3.49 33.70 1.62
C THR A 487 -4.05 32.77 0.51
N GLY A 488 -4.45 31.54 0.84
CA GLY A 488 -5.06 30.61 -0.12
C GLY A 488 -6.07 29.65 0.53
N GLN A 489 -7.23 29.46 -0.12
CA GLN A 489 -8.31 28.55 0.32
C GLN A 489 -7.86 27.09 0.54
N HIS A 490 -6.74 26.67 -0.07
CA HIS A 490 -6.16 25.34 0.14
C HIS A 490 -5.46 25.20 1.51
N ALA A 491 -4.71 26.21 1.96
CA ALA A 491 -3.97 26.16 3.23
C ALA A 491 -4.89 26.14 4.46
N GLN A 492 -6.08 26.75 4.37
CA GLN A 492 -7.07 26.77 5.45
C GLN A 492 -7.81 25.43 5.60
N LYS A 493 -8.01 24.69 4.51
CA LYS A 493 -8.56 23.32 4.54
C LYS A 493 -7.57 22.33 5.15
N ASP A 494 -6.29 22.44 4.79
CA ASP A 494 -5.24 21.53 5.28
C ASP A 494 -5.01 21.70 6.79
N PHE A 495 -5.08 22.92 7.32
CA PHE A 495 -4.96 23.18 8.76
C PHE A 495 -6.15 22.68 9.59
N SER A 496 -7.39 22.87 9.09
CA SER A 496 -8.60 22.32 9.72
C SER A 496 -8.55 20.79 9.78
N ALA A 497 -8.03 20.14 8.74
CA ALA A 497 -7.82 18.70 8.72
C ALA A 497 -6.77 18.23 9.76
N ASP A 498 -5.66 18.95 9.89
CA ASP A 498 -4.63 18.65 10.92
C ASP A 498 -5.19 18.80 12.34
N LEU A 499 -6.01 19.81 12.59
CA LEU A 499 -6.64 20.02 13.90
C LEU A 499 -7.64 18.90 14.22
N HIS A 500 -8.53 18.55 13.30
CA HIS A 500 -9.44 17.42 13.45
C HIS A 500 -8.69 16.12 13.75
N GLN A 501 -7.58 15.87 13.03
CA GLN A 501 -6.76 14.68 13.26
C GLN A 501 -6.13 14.65 14.66
N LYS A 502 -5.66 15.79 15.18
CA LYS A 502 -5.13 15.90 16.55
C LYS A 502 -6.17 15.54 17.61
N PHE A 503 -7.39 16.08 17.50
CA PHE A 503 -8.45 15.79 18.47
C PHE A 503 -8.97 14.36 18.34
N ALA A 504 -9.14 13.86 17.11
CA ALA A 504 -9.47 12.45 16.88
C ALA A 504 -8.42 11.53 17.51
N GLN A 505 -7.13 11.86 17.43
CA GLN A 505 -6.08 11.10 18.12
C GLN A 505 -6.23 11.17 19.64
N LYS A 506 -6.56 12.34 20.20
CA LYS A 506 -6.76 12.51 21.65
C LYS A 506 -7.93 11.67 22.16
N VAL A 507 -9.06 11.67 21.44
CA VAL A 507 -10.22 10.81 21.72
C VAL A 507 -9.78 9.34 21.75
N ARG A 508 -9.09 8.88 20.72
CA ARG A 508 -8.61 7.49 20.61
C ARG A 508 -7.65 7.11 21.74
N ASN A 509 -6.70 7.97 22.08
CA ASN A 509 -5.77 7.73 23.19
C ASN A 509 -6.49 7.63 24.54
N ARG A 510 -7.50 8.49 24.77
CA ARG A 510 -8.33 8.45 25.98
C ARG A 510 -9.19 7.18 26.04
N MET A 511 -9.75 6.75 24.91
CA MET A 511 -10.46 5.47 24.83
C MET A 511 -9.54 4.29 25.13
N ARG A 512 -8.29 4.30 24.64
CA ARG A 512 -7.28 3.28 24.99
C ARG A 512 -7.02 3.24 26.50
N GLU A 513 -6.74 4.39 27.09
CA GLU A 513 -6.40 4.50 28.51
C GLU A 513 -7.57 4.11 29.44
N VAL A 514 -8.75 4.69 29.23
CA VAL A 514 -9.87 4.54 30.15
C VAL A 514 -10.66 3.26 29.87
N CYS A 515 -11.01 2.99 28.61
CA CYS A 515 -11.82 1.82 28.30
C CYS A 515 -11.02 0.53 28.38
N LEU A 516 -9.78 0.48 27.86
CA LEU A 516 -9.02 -0.76 27.79
C LEU A 516 -8.18 -1.03 29.04
N HIS A 517 -7.49 -0.03 29.60
CA HIS A 517 -6.66 -0.27 30.79
C HIS A 517 -7.47 -0.28 32.09
N GLN A 518 -8.48 0.59 32.23
CA GLN A 518 -9.28 0.66 33.46
C GLN A 518 -10.55 -0.21 33.41
N GLY A 519 -11.02 -0.57 32.21
CA GLY A 519 -12.25 -1.38 32.06
C GLY A 519 -13.52 -0.66 32.49
N LEU A 520 -13.50 0.67 32.51
CA LEU A 520 -14.57 1.48 33.10
C LEU A 520 -15.87 1.35 32.29
N PHE A 521 -16.96 0.98 32.96
CA PHE A 521 -18.28 0.72 32.36
C PHE A 521 -18.33 -0.46 31.38
N SER A 522 -17.39 -1.42 31.48
CA SER A 522 -17.45 -2.65 30.68
C SER A 522 -18.73 -3.44 30.98
N ASP A 523 -19.43 -3.88 29.93
CA ASP A 523 -20.72 -4.56 30.00
C ASP A 523 -20.64 -6.03 29.53
N VAL A 524 -19.48 -6.47 29.05
CA VAL A 524 -19.22 -7.85 28.63
C VAL A 524 -17.80 -8.29 28.98
N TYR A 525 -17.67 -9.57 29.33
CA TYR A 525 -16.39 -10.26 29.52
C TYR A 525 -16.25 -11.36 28.47
N PHE A 526 -15.05 -11.53 27.92
CA PHE A 526 -14.70 -12.62 27.02
C PHE A 526 -13.83 -13.63 27.77
N GLN A 527 -14.27 -14.88 27.79
CA GLN A 527 -13.49 -16.03 28.24
C GLN A 527 -12.61 -16.51 27.08
N LEU A 528 -11.30 -16.29 27.23
CA LEU A 528 -10.23 -16.62 26.30
C LEU A 528 -9.47 -17.84 26.81
N GLU A 529 -8.48 -18.31 26.05
CA GLU A 529 -7.72 -19.53 26.38
C GLU A 529 -6.91 -19.39 27.68
N ASP A 530 -6.39 -18.21 27.94
CA ASP A 530 -5.45 -17.89 29.02
C ASP A 530 -6.01 -16.86 30.02
N GLY A 531 -7.29 -16.48 29.92
CA GLY A 531 -7.94 -15.62 30.91
C GLY A 531 -9.21 -14.91 30.47
N LEU A 532 -9.60 -13.89 31.25
CA LEU A 532 -10.74 -13.02 30.98
C LEU A 532 -10.29 -11.64 30.45
N CYS A 533 -11.07 -11.08 29.53
CA CYS A 533 -10.89 -9.72 29.03
C CYS A 533 -12.25 -8.98 28.99
N CYS A 534 -12.33 -7.78 29.53
CA CYS A 534 -13.56 -6.97 29.53
C CYS A 534 -13.62 -6.07 28.29
N ALA A 535 -14.83 -5.77 27.81
CA ALA A 535 -15.06 -4.87 26.68
C ALA A 535 -16.43 -4.19 26.77
N HIS A 536 -16.76 -3.38 25.75
CA HIS A 536 -17.99 -2.61 25.64
C HIS A 536 -18.76 -3.02 24.39
N LYS A 537 -19.93 -3.64 24.53
CA LYS A 537 -20.78 -4.06 23.40
C LYS A 537 -21.03 -2.92 22.40
N PRO A 538 -21.35 -1.67 22.79
CA PRO A 538 -21.62 -0.60 21.84
C PRO A 538 -20.47 -0.37 20.84
N ILE A 539 -19.22 -0.34 21.33
CA ILE A 539 -18.03 -0.09 20.51
C ILE A 539 -17.73 -1.31 19.62
N LEU A 540 -17.81 -2.53 20.17
CA LEU A 540 -17.58 -3.75 19.40
C LEU A 540 -18.58 -3.89 18.25
N MET A 541 -19.86 -3.59 18.50
CA MET A 541 -20.92 -3.65 17.49
C MET A 541 -20.80 -2.55 16.44
N ALA A 542 -20.28 -1.38 16.80
CA ALA A 542 -20.06 -0.30 15.84
C ALA A 542 -18.88 -0.60 14.91
N ARG A 543 -17.84 -1.26 15.42
CA ARG A 543 -16.54 -1.43 14.72
C ARG A 543 -16.31 -2.83 14.14
N CYS A 544 -17.21 -3.78 14.39
CA CYS A 544 -17.08 -5.15 13.90
C CYS A 544 -18.46 -5.77 13.64
N ASP A 545 -18.79 -5.99 12.36
CA ASP A 545 -20.07 -6.56 11.94
C ASP A 545 -20.34 -7.96 12.52
N VAL A 546 -19.30 -8.78 12.66
CA VAL A 546 -19.42 -10.12 13.25
C VAL A 546 -19.83 -10.02 14.73
N MET A 547 -19.24 -9.08 15.48
CA MET A 547 -19.65 -8.81 16.87
C MET A 547 -21.01 -8.11 16.94
N ALA A 548 -21.33 -7.25 15.97
CA ALA A 548 -22.67 -6.67 15.82
C ALA A 548 -23.73 -7.76 15.67
N ALA A 549 -23.49 -8.76 14.83
CA ALA A 549 -24.37 -9.90 14.66
C ALA A 549 -24.46 -10.77 15.92
N MET A 550 -23.32 -10.98 16.61
CA MET A 550 -23.25 -11.75 17.87
C MET A 550 -24.11 -11.14 18.98
N PHE A 551 -24.12 -9.80 19.10
CA PHE A 551 -24.84 -9.12 20.16
C PHE A 551 -26.25 -8.69 19.77
N ARG A 552 -26.61 -8.69 18.48
CA ARG A 552 -27.98 -8.43 18.02
C ARG A 552 -28.83 -9.70 18.00
N GLY A 553 -30.15 -9.53 17.98
CA GLY A 553 -31.10 -10.62 17.82
C GLY A 553 -31.24 -11.54 19.04
N ASP A 554 -31.65 -12.78 18.77
CA ASP A 554 -31.97 -13.78 19.81
C ASP A 554 -30.77 -14.69 20.14
N PHE A 555 -29.54 -14.29 19.77
CA PHE A 555 -28.33 -15.01 20.12
C PHE A 555 -28.10 -14.99 21.64
N ARG A 556 -27.54 -16.08 22.18
CA ARG A 556 -27.33 -16.22 23.64
C ARG A 556 -26.39 -15.14 24.17
N GLU A 557 -25.43 -14.74 23.35
CA GLU A 557 -24.38 -13.77 23.61
C GLU A 557 -24.95 -12.35 23.82
N SER A 558 -26.10 -12.02 23.22
CA SER A 558 -26.77 -10.72 23.37
C SER A 558 -27.06 -10.37 24.84
N SER A 559 -27.52 -11.35 25.63
CA SER A 559 -27.86 -11.21 27.05
C SER A 559 -26.77 -11.71 28.00
N ALA A 560 -25.73 -12.36 27.48
CA ALA A 560 -24.64 -12.89 28.29
C ALA A 560 -23.74 -11.77 28.84
N LYS A 561 -23.32 -11.93 30.11
CA LYS A 561 -22.24 -11.13 30.72
C LYS A 561 -20.86 -11.69 30.40
N VAL A 562 -20.77 -13.00 30.15
CA VAL A 562 -19.53 -13.69 29.78
C VAL A 562 -19.76 -14.42 28.46
N VAL A 563 -18.96 -14.13 27.45
CA VAL A 563 -18.98 -14.73 26.12
C VAL A 563 -17.73 -15.60 25.95
N HIS A 564 -17.91 -16.84 25.51
CA HIS A 564 -16.79 -17.74 25.26
C HIS A 564 -16.21 -17.52 23.86
N PHE A 565 -14.89 -17.35 23.75
CA PHE A 565 -14.24 -17.01 22.48
C PHE A 565 -12.97 -17.86 22.28
N PRO A 566 -13.13 -19.12 21.83
CA PRO A 566 -12.04 -20.10 21.78
C PRO A 566 -11.04 -19.81 20.65
N GLY A 567 -9.81 -20.34 20.81
CA GLY A 567 -8.74 -20.22 19.82
C GLY A 567 -8.04 -18.86 19.85
N VAL A 568 -8.17 -18.09 20.93
CA VAL A 568 -7.64 -16.73 21.03
C VAL A 568 -7.03 -16.48 22.39
N THR A 569 -5.78 -16.00 22.38
CA THR A 569 -5.04 -15.58 23.57
C THR A 569 -5.44 -14.17 24.00
N LYS A 570 -5.23 -13.84 25.29
CA LYS A 570 -5.50 -12.51 25.85
C LYS A 570 -4.68 -11.43 25.16
N CYS A 571 -3.42 -11.70 24.84
CA CYS A 571 -2.56 -10.75 24.13
C CYS A 571 -3.12 -10.44 22.72
N CYS A 572 -3.49 -11.47 21.96
CA CYS A 572 -4.10 -11.29 20.63
C CYS A 572 -5.42 -10.52 20.70
N PHE A 573 -6.31 -10.89 21.64
CA PHE A 573 -7.59 -10.20 21.83
C PHE A 573 -7.41 -8.75 22.27
N GLN A 574 -6.43 -8.44 23.11
CA GLN A 574 -6.11 -7.07 23.50
C GLN A 574 -5.68 -6.23 22.29
N GLN A 575 -4.89 -6.77 21.37
CA GLN A 575 -4.52 -6.06 20.14
C GLN A 575 -5.72 -5.83 19.22
N LEU A 576 -6.65 -6.79 19.12
CA LEU A 576 -7.94 -6.58 18.47
C LEU A 576 -8.71 -5.41 19.12
N LEU A 577 -8.79 -5.37 20.46
CA LEU A 577 -9.46 -4.27 21.15
C LEU A 577 -8.76 -2.92 20.94
N VAL A 578 -7.43 -2.88 20.92
CA VAL A 578 -6.69 -1.65 20.58
C VAL A 578 -7.11 -1.14 19.20
N TYR A 579 -7.20 -2.02 18.20
CA TYR A 579 -7.70 -1.66 16.88
C TYR A 579 -9.14 -1.17 16.90
N LEU A 580 -10.07 -1.89 17.54
CA LEU A 580 -11.48 -1.47 17.55
C LEU A 580 -11.68 -0.11 18.25
N TYR A 581 -10.87 0.21 19.27
CA TYR A 581 -11.01 1.44 20.06
C TYR A 581 -10.15 2.60 19.55
N THR A 582 -9.15 2.35 18.70
CA THR A 582 -8.19 3.38 18.26
C THR A 582 -7.84 3.35 16.78
N ASP A 583 -8.33 2.38 16.02
CA ASP A 583 -8.03 2.23 14.59
C ASP A 583 -6.53 2.06 14.28
N GLU A 584 -5.78 1.62 15.29
CA GLU A 584 -4.32 1.48 15.31
C GLU A 584 -3.94 0.11 15.89
N ILE A 585 -2.67 -0.26 15.73
CA ILE A 585 -2.07 -1.45 16.33
C ILE A 585 -0.85 -1.04 17.16
N ASP A 586 -0.55 -1.76 18.24
CA ASP A 586 0.62 -1.45 19.07
C ASP A 586 1.91 -2.01 18.47
N ASP A 587 3.04 -1.45 18.91
CA ASP A 587 4.38 -1.91 18.56
C ASP A 587 4.71 -3.34 19.04
N SER A 588 3.88 -3.93 19.90
CA SER A 588 4.02 -5.33 20.31
C SER A 588 3.73 -6.32 19.17
N VAL A 589 3.08 -5.88 18.09
CA VAL A 589 2.88 -6.69 16.90
C VAL A 589 4.17 -6.73 16.10
N ILE A 590 4.80 -7.90 16.06
CA ILE A 590 6.09 -8.15 15.44
C ILE A 590 6.01 -9.38 14.52
N PRO A 591 7.01 -9.59 13.62
CA PRO A 591 6.98 -10.70 12.67
C PRO A 591 6.87 -12.10 13.30
N SER A 592 7.17 -12.27 14.59
CA SER A 592 7.09 -13.57 15.26
C SER A 592 5.74 -13.89 15.90
N ASN A 593 4.86 -12.89 16.10
CA ASN A 593 3.55 -13.08 16.77
C ASN A 593 2.36 -12.52 15.97
N CYS A 594 2.60 -12.03 14.75
CA CYS A 594 1.54 -11.40 13.94
C CYS A 594 0.48 -12.39 13.42
N LEU A 595 0.81 -13.68 13.31
CA LEU A 595 -0.06 -14.68 12.69
C LEU A 595 -1.40 -14.87 13.43
N GLU A 596 -1.37 -14.92 14.76
CA GLU A 596 -2.60 -15.05 15.58
C GLU A 596 -3.55 -13.87 15.34
N LEU A 597 -3.00 -12.65 15.20
CA LEU A 597 -3.80 -11.45 14.95
C LEU A 597 -4.34 -11.42 13.51
N LEU A 598 -3.55 -11.87 12.52
CA LEU A 598 -4.01 -11.98 11.13
C LEU A 598 -5.14 -13.00 10.99
N GLU A 599 -5.03 -14.16 11.64
CA GLU A 599 -6.10 -15.16 11.69
C GLU A 599 -7.37 -14.56 12.30
N LEU A 600 -7.25 -13.91 13.46
CA LEU A 600 -8.38 -13.31 14.16
C LEU A 600 -9.03 -12.18 13.36
N ALA A 601 -8.24 -11.31 12.72
CA ALA A 601 -8.72 -10.21 11.90
C ALA A 601 -9.55 -10.71 10.71
N ASN A 602 -9.07 -11.76 10.02
CA ASN A 602 -9.81 -12.38 8.92
C ASN A 602 -11.08 -13.09 9.41
N ARG A 603 -11.01 -13.81 10.54
CA ARG A 603 -12.17 -14.47 11.16
C ARG A 603 -13.28 -13.48 11.53
N LEU A 604 -12.91 -12.24 11.85
CA LEU A 604 -13.82 -11.15 12.18
C LEU A 604 -14.14 -10.21 11.00
N CYS A 605 -13.67 -10.55 9.79
CA CYS A 605 -13.88 -9.75 8.58
C CYS A 605 -13.37 -8.29 8.70
N LEU A 606 -12.17 -8.09 9.24
CA LEU A 606 -11.56 -6.77 9.48
C LEU A 606 -10.41 -6.49 8.47
N PRO A 607 -10.70 -6.12 7.22
CA PRO A 607 -9.68 -5.97 6.17
C PRO A 607 -8.67 -4.85 6.45
N ARG A 608 -9.09 -3.77 7.12
CA ARG A 608 -8.17 -2.70 7.52
C ARG A 608 -7.16 -3.16 8.57
N LEU A 609 -7.59 -3.95 9.55
CA LEU A 609 -6.69 -4.54 10.55
C LEU A 609 -5.65 -5.45 9.88
N VAL A 610 -6.07 -6.28 8.91
CA VAL A 610 -5.14 -7.09 8.09
C VAL A 610 -4.10 -6.18 7.43
N GLY A 611 -4.53 -5.15 6.69
CA GLY A 611 -3.62 -4.22 6.01
C GLY A 611 -2.65 -3.49 6.96
N LEU A 612 -3.11 -3.08 8.15
CA LEU A 612 -2.25 -2.45 9.16
C LEU A 612 -1.17 -3.42 9.66
N VAL A 613 -1.53 -4.67 9.95
CA VAL A 613 -0.59 -5.69 10.40
C VAL A 613 0.43 -6.01 9.30
N GLU A 614 -0.02 -6.20 8.06
CA GLU A 614 0.87 -6.43 6.92
C GLU A 614 1.86 -5.28 6.74
N GLN A 615 1.39 -4.03 6.75
CA GLN A 615 2.23 -2.84 6.62
C GLN A 615 3.29 -2.76 7.72
N LYS A 616 2.89 -2.97 8.98
CA LYS A 616 3.81 -2.91 10.13
C LYS A 616 4.87 -4.00 10.08
N VAL A 617 4.47 -5.24 9.80
CA VAL A 617 5.39 -6.39 9.74
C VAL A 617 6.39 -6.22 8.59
N ILE A 618 5.92 -5.79 7.40
CA ILE A 618 6.80 -5.51 6.26
C ILE A 618 7.79 -4.40 6.60
N HIS A 619 7.32 -3.30 7.21
CA HIS A 619 8.18 -2.19 7.62
C HIS A 619 9.27 -2.64 8.62
N ASP A 620 8.91 -3.45 9.61
CA ASP A 620 9.86 -3.99 10.58
C ASP A 620 10.90 -4.91 9.93
N LEU A 621 10.48 -5.77 8.99
CA LEU A 621 11.40 -6.64 8.25
C LEU A 621 12.35 -5.84 7.36
N ILE A 622 11.88 -4.80 6.68
CA ILE A 622 12.75 -3.89 5.91
C ILE A 622 13.75 -3.20 6.85
N LYS A 623 13.30 -2.72 8.01
CA LYS A 623 14.17 -2.10 9.02
C LYS A 623 15.23 -3.06 9.54
N PHE A 624 14.88 -4.34 9.78
CA PHE A 624 15.84 -5.37 10.19
C PHE A 624 16.85 -5.70 9.10
N SER A 625 16.41 -5.80 7.84
CA SER A 625 17.30 -6.01 6.69
C SER A 625 18.30 -4.86 6.55
N ASN A 626 17.85 -3.60 6.69
CA ASN A 626 18.72 -2.43 6.64
C ASN A 626 19.71 -2.36 7.80
N ALA A 627 19.37 -2.95 8.95
CA ALA A 627 20.26 -3.10 10.10
C ALA A 627 21.23 -4.29 9.97
N GLY A 628 21.25 -5.00 8.83
CA GLY A 628 22.12 -6.15 8.59
C GLY A 628 21.68 -7.45 9.28
N LYS A 629 20.46 -7.50 9.84
CA LYS A 629 19.91 -8.74 10.40
C LYS A 629 19.35 -9.62 9.29
N ASP A 630 19.50 -10.94 9.45
CA ASP A 630 18.97 -11.91 8.49
C ASP A 630 17.45 -12.05 8.65
N THR A 631 16.70 -11.50 7.69
CA THR A 631 15.23 -11.55 7.65
C THR A 631 14.70 -12.69 6.80
N THR A 632 15.57 -13.45 6.12
CA THR A 632 15.16 -14.49 5.18
C THR A 632 14.45 -15.65 5.88
N GLU A 633 14.88 -15.99 7.10
CA GLU A 633 14.27 -17.04 7.90
C GLU A 633 12.85 -16.65 8.38
N HIS A 634 12.65 -15.36 8.71
CA HIS A 634 11.32 -14.84 9.05
C HIS A 634 10.39 -14.89 7.83
N ALA A 635 10.85 -14.42 6.67
CA ALA A 635 10.07 -14.47 5.43
C ALA A 635 9.69 -15.91 5.04
N LEU A 636 10.61 -16.87 5.18
CA LEU A 636 10.34 -18.29 4.90
C LEU A 636 9.28 -18.89 5.83
N ARG A 637 9.30 -18.54 7.13
CA ARG A 637 8.31 -19.03 8.09
C ARG A 637 6.95 -18.36 7.93
N LEU A 638 6.91 -17.11 7.51
CA LEU A 638 5.68 -16.35 7.35
C LEU A 638 4.94 -16.67 6.06
N LEU A 639 5.65 -17.02 4.98
CA LEU A 639 5.07 -17.17 3.64
C LEU A 639 3.78 -18.00 3.60
N GLU A 640 3.83 -19.26 4.02
CA GLU A 640 2.68 -20.17 3.90
C GLU A 640 1.56 -19.85 4.91
N PRO A 641 1.84 -19.56 6.19
CA PRO A 641 0.81 -19.07 7.10
C PRO A 641 0.10 -17.81 6.60
N CYS A 642 0.83 -16.86 6.01
CA CYS A 642 0.22 -15.66 5.44
C CYS A 642 -0.71 -16.00 4.27
N GLN A 643 -0.31 -16.91 3.37
CA GLN A 643 -1.18 -17.40 2.29
C GLN A 643 -2.44 -18.09 2.83
N MET A 644 -2.30 -18.90 3.89
CA MET A 644 -3.43 -19.62 4.51
C MET A 644 -4.42 -18.70 5.21
N HIS A 645 -3.93 -17.60 5.78
CA HIS A 645 -4.73 -16.61 6.50
C HIS A 645 -5.08 -15.39 5.66
N ASN A 646 -5.00 -15.46 4.32
CA ASN A 646 -5.36 -14.36 3.40
C ASN A 646 -4.66 -13.02 3.71
N ALA A 647 -3.39 -13.08 4.14
CA ALA A 647 -2.51 -11.92 4.27
C ALA A 647 -1.65 -11.80 3.00
N ASP A 648 -2.32 -11.47 1.89
CA ASP A 648 -1.78 -11.55 0.53
C ASP A 648 -0.60 -10.59 0.31
N GLN A 649 -0.64 -9.38 0.85
CA GLN A 649 0.41 -8.37 0.65
C GLN A 649 1.69 -8.76 1.38
N LEU A 650 1.57 -9.32 2.58
CA LEU A 650 2.70 -9.85 3.33
C LEU A 650 3.26 -11.14 2.69
N ALA A 651 2.40 -12.01 2.16
CA ALA A 651 2.83 -13.18 1.41
C ALA A 651 3.60 -12.79 0.13
N ASP A 652 3.10 -11.83 -0.64
CA ASP A 652 3.75 -11.30 -1.84
C ASP A 652 5.11 -10.66 -1.51
N TRP A 653 5.18 -9.91 -0.41
CA TRP A 653 6.45 -9.36 0.07
C TRP A 653 7.44 -10.47 0.48
N CYS A 654 6.97 -11.53 1.15
CA CYS A 654 7.81 -12.68 1.50
C CYS A 654 8.34 -13.38 0.24
N LEU A 655 7.49 -13.64 -0.77
CA LEU A 655 7.90 -14.21 -2.06
C LEU A 655 8.95 -13.34 -2.74
N TYR A 656 8.74 -12.03 -2.79
CA TYR A 656 9.69 -11.06 -3.34
C TYR A 656 11.04 -11.13 -2.61
N HIS A 657 11.03 -11.03 -1.27
CA HIS A 657 12.23 -11.01 -0.46
C HIS A 657 13.04 -12.31 -0.59
N ILE A 658 12.36 -13.46 -0.63
CA ILE A 658 12.99 -14.77 -0.85
C ILE A 658 13.53 -14.88 -2.27
N ALA A 659 12.82 -14.39 -3.28
CA ALA A 659 13.25 -14.44 -4.68
C ALA A 659 14.51 -13.61 -4.94
N VAL A 660 14.62 -12.42 -4.34
CA VAL A 660 15.80 -11.55 -4.45
C VAL A 660 17.01 -12.12 -3.70
N ASN A 661 16.78 -12.75 -2.55
CA ASN A 661 17.84 -13.32 -1.71
C ASN A 661 18.06 -14.83 -1.95
N TYR A 662 17.51 -15.37 -3.04
CA TYR A 662 17.41 -16.82 -3.28
C TYR A 662 18.77 -17.53 -3.20
N ASN A 663 19.81 -16.97 -3.82
CA ASN A 663 21.15 -17.58 -3.85
C ASN A 663 21.79 -17.68 -2.46
N ASP A 664 21.54 -16.72 -1.58
CA ASP A 664 22.07 -16.71 -0.23
C ASP A 664 21.29 -17.65 0.68
N ILE A 665 19.96 -17.72 0.50
CA ILE A 665 19.10 -18.71 1.16
C ILE A 665 19.53 -20.13 0.79
N CYS A 666 19.80 -20.42 -0.49
CA CYS A 666 20.30 -21.72 -0.91
C CYS A 666 21.63 -22.11 -0.24
N ARG A 667 22.47 -21.14 0.15
CA ARG A 667 23.73 -21.40 0.84
C ARG A 667 23.54 -21.60 2.34
N LYS A 668 22.69 -20.78 2.96
CA LYS A 668 22.50 -20.74 4.43
C LYS A 668 21.47 -21.76 4.92
N THR A 669 20.30 -21.81 4.30
CA THR A 669 19.10 -22.52 4.81
C THR A 669 18.36 -23.33 3.72
N PRO A 670 19.05 -24.21 2.97
CA PRO A 670 18.43 -24.94 1.85
C PRO A 670 17.30 -25.91 2.26
N LYS A 671 17.26 -26.32 3.54
CA LYS A 671 16.21 -27.21 4.05
C LYS A 671 14.84 -26.53 4.09
N LEU A 672 14.79 -25.28 4.56
CA LEU A 672 13.53 -24.52 4.65
C LEU A 672 12.93 -24.29 3.26
N LEU A 673 13.77 -23.93 2.29
CA LEU A 673 13.35 -23.72 0.90
C LEU A 673 12.76 -24.99 0.25
N ARG A 674 13.31 -26.17 0.55
CA ARG A 674 12.82 -27.46 0.02
C ARG A 674 11.54 -27.94 0.68
N ASN A 675 11.26 -27.45 1.89
CA ASN A 675 10.05 -27.81 2.63
C ASN A 675 8.85 -26.95 2.23
N LEU A 676 9.05 -25.86 1.47
CA LEU A 676 7.96 -25.05 0.94
C LEU A 676 7.05 -25.86 0.01
N HIS A 677 5.81 -25.45 -0.13
CA HIS A 677 4.84 -25.99 -1.07
C HIS A 677 5.40 -25.99 -2.49
N PRO A 678 5.15 -27.03 -3.32
CA PRO A 678 5.70 -27.12 -4.68
C PRO A 678 5.41 -25.91 -5.57
N GLU A 679 4.26 -25.26 -5.39
CA GLU A 679 3.90 -24.05 -6.13
C GLU A 679 4.79 -22.86 -5.75
N ASN A 680 5.07 -22.67 -4.46
CA ASN A 680 6.00 -21.64 -3.98
C ASN A 680 7.41 -21.92 -4.49
N GLN A 681 7.85 -23.19 -4.51
CA GLN A 681 9.15 -23.56 -5.09
C GLN A 681 9.21 -23.24 -6.60
N ALA A 682 8.16 -23.57 -7.35
CA ALA A 682 8.07 -23.29 -8.78
C ALA A 682 8.09 -21.77 -9.06
N TYR A 683 7.33 -20.99 -8.27
CA TYR A 683 7.33 -19.53 -8.33
C TYR A 683 8.74 -18.97 -8.09
N LEU A 684 9.39 -19.36 -7.00
CA LEU A 684 10.72 -18.86 -6.64
C LEU A 684 11.76 -19.23 -7.70
N ASN A 685 11.73 -20.45 -8.21
CA ASN A 685 12.63 -20.86 -9.30
C ASN A 685 12.46 -20.01 -10.57
N ARG A 686 11.22 -19.61 -10.86
CA ARG A 686 10.84 -18.83 -12.03
C ARG A 686 11.12 -17.32 -11.88
N ASN A 687 11.07 -16.79 -10.66
CA ASN A 687 11.16 -15.36 -10.37
C ASN A 687 12.41 -14.95 -9.58
N ARG A 688 13.32 -15.89 -9.27
CA ARG A 688 14.57 -15.59 -8.55
C ARG A 688 15.41 -14.54 -9.25
N TRP A 689 16.10 -13.75 -8.43
CA TRP A 689 17.09 -12.78 -8.88
C TRP A 689 18.46 -13.04 -8.23
N PRO A 690 19.58 -12.90 -8.97
CA PRO A 690 19.64 -12.76 -10.43
C PRO A 690 19.09 -13.99 -11.18
N PRO A 691 18.53 -13.83 -12.39
CA PRO A 691 17.96 -14.95 -13.15
C PRO A 691 18.97 -16.06 -13.51
N VAL A 692 18.47 -17.29 -13.66
CA VAL A 692 19.28 -18.48 -13.99
C VAL A 692 20.14 -18.25 -15.24
N TRP A 693 19.53 -17.69 -16.30
CA TRP A 693 20.22 -17.45 -17.55
C TRP A 693 21.40 -16.50 -17.34
N TYR A 694 21.23 -15.40 -16.60
CA TYR A 694 22.30 -14.44 -16.33
C TYR A 694 23.47 -15.10 -15.60
N LEU A 695 23.20 -15.95 -14.59
CA LEU A 695 24.25 -16.66 -13.87
C LEU A 695 25.07 -17.58 -14.78
N LYS A 696 24.41 -18.28 -15.72
CA LYS A 696 25.10 -19.11 -16.74
C LYS A 696 25.95 -18.25 -17.67
N GLU A 697 25.44 -17.09 -18.08
CA GLU A 697 26.13 -16.15 -18.95
C GLU A 697 27.36 -15.53 -18.30
N TYR A 698 27.24 -15.16 -17.03
CA TYR A 698 28.33 -14.58 -16.27
C TYR A 698 29.48 -15.58 -16.08
N ASP A 699 29.17 -16.84 -15.72
CA ASP A 699 30.18 -17.90 -15.63
C ASP A 699 30.85 -18.18 -16.99
N TYR A 700 30.08 -18.17 -18.08
CA TYR A 700 30.64 -18.26 -19.44
C TYR A 700 31.60 -17.10 -19.74
N TYR A 701 31.19 -15.86 -19.45
CA TYR A 701 32.02 -14.67 -19.62
C TYR A 701 33.33 -14.77 -18.82
N GLU A 702 33.28 -15.14 -17.54
CA GLU A 702 34.47 -15.31 -16.70
C GLU A 702 35.42 -16.39 -17.24
N ARG A 703 34.89 -17.48 -17.83
CA ARG A 703 35.71 -18.49 -18.51
C ARG A 703 36.41 -17.89 -19.73
N CYS A 704 35.69 -17.18 -20.60
CA CYS A 704 36.27 -16.55 -21.78
C CYS A 704 37.33 -15.49 -21.42
N VAL A 705 37.11 -14.71 -20.35
CA VAL A 705 38.11 -13.75 -19.86
C VAL A 705 39.39 -14.46 -19.44
N ARG A 706 39.29 -15.56 -18.66
CA ARG A 706 40.45 -16.36 -18.25
C ARG A 706 41.18 -16.97 -19.45
N GLU A 707 40.45 -17.50 -20.42
CA GLU A 707 41.02 -18.05 -21.66
C GLU A 707 41.77 -16.98 -22.46
N ARG A 708 41.23 -15.77 -22.57
CA ARG A 708 41.90 -14.65 -23.27
C ARG A 708 43.15 -14.20 -22.53
N GLN A 709 43.09 -14.06 -21.20
CA GLN A 709 44.27 -13.74 -20.38
C GLN A 709 45.38 -14.78 -20.54
N TRP A 710 45.03 -16.06 -20.62
CA TRP A 710 45.96 -17.15 -20.88
C TRP A 710 46.62 -17.04 -22.27
N GLN A 711 45.85 -16.66 -23.30
CA GLN A 711 46.39 -16.47 -24.66
C GLN A 711 47.34 -15.26 -24.75
N GLU A 712 47.04 -14.18 -24.04
CA GLU A 712 47.86 -12.95 -24.05
C GLU A 712 49.11 -13.07 -23.18
N LYS A 713 49.04 -13.82 -22.07
CA LYS A 713 50.14 -14.05 -21.13
C LYS A 713 50.22 -15.54 -20.78
N PRO A 714 50.69 -16.40 -21.70
CA PRO A 714 50.86 -17.81 -21.38
C PRO A 714 51.86 -17.92 -20.22
N PRO A 715 51.56 -18.70 -19.16
CA PRO A 715 52.49 -18.86 -18.06
C PRO A 715 53.82 -19.41 -18.59
N LYS A 716 54.93 -18.85 -18.11
CA LYS A 716 56.27 -19.32 -18.48
C LYS A 716 56.36 -20.81 -18.16
N VAL A 717 56.54 -21.64 -19.19
CA VAL A 717 56.84 -23.06 -19.01
C VAL A 717 58.09 -23.12 -18.14
N PHE A 718 57.96 -23.61 -16.90
CA PHE A 718 59.13 -23.94 -16.10
C PHE A 718 59.94 -24.94 -16.93
N LYS A 719 61.11 -24.51 -17.42
CA LYS A 719 62.11 -25.43 -17.96
C LYS A 719 62.43 -26.39 -16.82
N ARG A 720 61.85 -27.59 -16.85
CA ARG A 720 62.27 -28.68 -15.99
C ARG A 720 63.77 -28.88 -16.27
N HIS A 721 64.60 -28.51 -15.31
CA HIS A 721 65.97 -28.96 -15.27
C HIS A 721 65.93 -30.48 -15.33
N ARG A 722 66.48 -31.02 -16.41
CA ARG A 722 66.60 -32.45 -16.66
C ARG A 722 67.70 -32.98 -15.76
N ASN A 723 67.40 -33.20 -14.48
CA ASN A 723 68.26 -34.01 -13.62
C ASN A 723 67.79 -35.46 -13.72
N ASN A 724 68.69 -36.28 -14.26
CA ASN A 724 68.62 -37.74 -14.26
C ASN A 724 68.47 -38.25 -12.82
N SER A 725 67.35 -38.91 -12.54
CA SER A 725 67.30 -40.12 -11.70
C SER A 725 65.89 -40.72 -11.78
N THR A 726 65.79 -41.81 -12.55
CA THR A 726 65.04 -43.03 -12.25
C THR A 726 63.82 -42.93 -11.34
N SER A 727 62.62 -43.06 -11.93
CA SER A 727 61.69 -44.20 -11.76
C SER A 727 60.21 -43.79 -11.79
N GLY A 728 59.42 -44.57 -12.54
CA GLY A 728 58.02 -44.88 -12.23
C GLY A 728 56.94 -43.91 -12.69
N CYS A 729 56.35 -44.18 -13.86
CA CYS A 729 54.96 -43.85 -14.14
C CYS A 729 54.04 -44.79 -13.35
N LEU A 730 52.91 -44.30 -12.80
CA LEU A 730 51.54 -44.84 -13.00
C LEU A 730 50.53 -44.27 -11.97
N CYS A 731 49.50 -43.63 -12.53
CA CYS A 731 48.07 -43.72 -12.24
C CYS A 731 47.53 -44.28 -10.88
N PHE A 732 46.62 -43.48 -10.28
CA PHE A 732 45.46 -43.81 -9.40
C PHE A 732 45.62 -44.51 -8.03
N THR A 733 45.18 -43.78 -6.99
CA THR A 733 44.37 -44.09 -5.76
C THR A 733 45.04 -43.38 -4.57
N GLY A 734 44.42 -42.53 -3.74
CA GLY A 734 43.17 -42.61 -2.99
C GLY A 734 43.35 -41.74 -1.71
N ARG A 735 42.44 -40.77 -1.49
CA ARG A 735 42.10 -40.00 -0.25
C ARG A 735 43.19 -39.72 0.84
N ASN A 736 43.41 -38.43 1.16
CA ASN A 736 42.75 -37.75 2.29
C ASN A 736 42.93 -36.21 2.31
N ARG A 737 41.85 -35.54 2.76
CA ARG A 737 41.60 -34.16 3.28
C ARG A 737 42.84 -33.23 3.43
N ASN A 738 42.84 -31.96 3.02
CA ASN A 738 41.94 -30.85 3.41
C ASN A 738 42.17 -29.62 2.50
N ASN A 739 41.16 -28.73 2.47
CA ASN A 739 41.15 -27.36 1.91
C ASN A 739 41.38 -27.20 0.40
N ASP A 740 40.27 -27.13 -0.35
CA ASP A 740 39.93 -25.88 -1.06
C ASP A 740 38.57 -25.97 -1.76
N SER A 741 37.88 -24.85 -1.69
CA SER A 741 36.50 -24.56 -2.06
C SER A 741 36.23 -24.76 -3.56
N LYS A 742 35.58 -25.88 -3.91
CA LYS A 742 34.90 -26.05 -5.21
C LYS A 742 33.45 -25.62 -5.13
N ARG A 743 33.16 -24.44 -5.68
CA ARG A 743 31.84 -24.08 -6.21
C ARG A 743 31.49 -25.07 -7.33
N ALA A 744 30.59 -25.99 -7.04
CA ALA A 744 29.89 -26.79 -8.05
C ALA A 744 28.41 -26.78 -7.67
N TYR A 745 27.65 -25.88 -8.28
CA TYR A 745 26.19 -25.95 -8.24
C TYR A 745 25.76 -27.13 -9.10
N ARG A 746 25.33 -28.21 -8.45
CA ARG A 746 24.51 -29.23 -9.09
C ARG A 746 23.10 -28.66 -9.22
N THR A 747 22.62 -28.59 -10.45
CA THR A 747 21.21 -28.48 -10.81
C THR A 747 20.43 -29.61 -10.15
N VAL A 748 19.43 -29.25 -9.35
CA VAL A 748 18.19 -30.01 -9.13
C VAL A 748 17.07 -29.02 -9.31
#